data_AF-A0A0S6XC76-F1
#
_entry.id   AF-A0A0S6XC76-F1
#
_cell.length_a   1.000
_cell.length_b   1.000
_cell.length_c   1.000
_cell.angle_alpha   90.00
_cell.angle_beta   90.00
_cell.angle_gamma   90.00
#
_symmetry.space_group_name_H-M   'P 1'
#
loop_
_entity.id
_entity.type
_entity.pdbx_description
1 polymer ?
#
loop_
_entity_poly.entity_id
_entity_poly.type
_entity_poly.pdbx_seq_one_letter_code
_entity_poly.pdbx_strand_id
1 'polypeptide(L)'
;MAPSDHDLSELRDAIEACPIIDNHAHNLLRSEKLGNHSLLECVTEARGEALKDTPRSLAHLRAIKQLRELYECEPTATWDDLLKKRAQILAADPDTLHRKCLADIHTILIDDGIDNGKTVHSVKWHDQFTTGKNRRIVRIETLAAEIMRAMYEEGSLPLAELNHFDAAAVWPVFLQAFENALADEIRNHNVAGFKSVVCYRTGLDVFVADEISVATAGEGAFRKYIRGCARGNYRIQQKGLNDCLVISACKLIAANYKQNGVSKPIQFHTGLGDNDISLLKSNPAHLQPLIAAFPTVNFVLLHSSYPYTREAGYLATVYKNAYLDVGEIFPMVSIEGQISAIKQSMELTPFSKLLWSTDGHHFPETYYLANRQFKQVLYRVFKDLLAEDVLTLSEAKEAIQDILWENSNSLYNLKVTFDTKTSVSKKRLALLPPPSTGDSSNPKHKAVAQPIYDTHCLSSYFRTPYGKTTSYFLVQWIDYLGTLRCRSYPTTSFNRLVQAGNRIGISRGNLHTLQDDAITPAVNTTGQIYVEPDLSTLRPIHWKDLQGAATAISSFKTADGTRLDECPRSVLQTLADRLRHQHGLEVLVGFELEVTFLHLPANSRGPSEQNSSNYAPIESIAAHAWGTLSPTQAHNTWPLIVKLVEELQSVGIPIEHFHSESGQGQYEFVLPALPLVTAVDVLYQTRQAIQLKAHRWGLRATFHPMPSPGIGNGMHAHISLNPEASFWSAILSSLRGICAFTLPSQESYSRVADDHWTGGTWIAWGTDNRETPLRRVVGHSTDRHGHQRRTERWEVRCLDAMGNMYLALAAIMGAGMAGLQEERKMVLRDCLLNPSKMSPEQLSEHGIEERMPKDQNEALEALSGSKTLRNVFGDTCVDNYIIVRKAEGEKLAAMTEEGRRTWLIERY
;
A
#
# COMPACT_ATOMS: atom_id res chain seq x y z
N MET A 1 -13.98 -26.28 14.07
CA MET A 1 -13.68 -27.68 14.48
C MET A 1 -12.70 -28.24 13.47
N ALA A 2 -11.81 -29.16 13.82
CA ALA A 2 -10.95 -29.76 12.79
C ALA A 2 -11.81 -30.52 11.75
N PRO A 3 -11.53 -30.41 10.45
CA PRO A 3 -12.30 -31.08 9.40
C PRO A 3 -12.22 -32.58 9.60
N SER A 4 -13.33 -33.27 9.40
CA SER A 4 -13.38 -34.72 9.55
C SER A 4 -12.56 -35.41 8.46
N ASP A 5 -12.14 -36.66 8.69
CA ASP A 5 -11.46 -37.45 7.65
C ASP A 5 -12.33 -37.62 6.40
N HIS A 6 -13.67 -37.60 6.57
CA HIS A 6 -14.62 -37.61 5.48
C HIS A 6 -14.55 -36.31 4.65
N ASP A 7 -14.53 -35.14 5.31
CA ASP A 7 -14.41 -33.85 4.61
C ASP A 7 -13.10 -33.73 3.83
N LEU A 8 -11.99 -34.23 4.41
CA LEU A 8 -10.68 -34.24 3.75
C LEU A 8 -10.64 -35.21 2.56
N SER A 9 -11.36 -36.34 2.63
CA SER A 9 -11.54 -37.24 1.49
C SER A 9 -12.33 -36.56 0.38
N GLU A 10 -13.47 -35.95 0.71
CA GLU A 10 -14.31 -35.27 -0.27
C GLU A 10 -13.61 -34.06 -0.93
N LEU A 11 -12.78 -33.32 -0.19
CA LEU A 11 -11.96 -32.25 -0.75
C LEU A 11 -10.97 -32.80 -1.79
N ARG A 12 -10.32 -33.93 -1.48
CA ARG A 12 -9.40 -34.59 -2.41
C ARG A 12 -10.11 -35.05 -3.67
N ASP A 13 -11.26 -35.69 -3.50
CA ASP A 13 -12.06 -36.18 -4.62
C ASP A 13 -12.52 -35.03 -5.53
N ALA A 14 -12.86 -33.87 -4.95
CA ALA A 14 -13.23 -32.69 -5.73
C ALA A 14 -12.08 -32.13 -6.58
N ILE A 15 -10.86 -32.10 -6.03
CA ILE A 15 -9.66 -31.64 -6.75
C ILE A 15 -9.29 -32.61 -7.87
N GLU A 16 -9.35 -33.92 -7.60
CA GLU A 16 -8.94 -34.93 -8.58
C GLU A 16 -9.96 -35.14 -9.70
N ALA A 17 -11.26 -35.05 -9.37
CA ALA A 17 -12.33 -35.25 -10.35
C ALA A 17 -12.63 -34.01 -11.20
N CYS A 18 -12.16 -32.81 -10.81
CA CYS A 18 -12.41 -31.59 -11.58
C CYS A 18 -11.53 -31.57 -12.84
N PRO A 19 -12.12 -31.52 -14.06
CA PRO A 19 -11.36 -31.38 -15.29
C PRO A 19 -10.71 -30.00 -15.37
N ILE A 20 -9.59 -29.94 -16.10
CA ILE A 20 -8.77 -28.73 -16.21
C ILE A 20 -9.00 -28.03 -17.55
N ILE A 21 -9.29 -26.73 -17.51
CA ILE A 21 -9.08 -25.81 -18.64
C ILE A 21 -7.78 -25.07 -18.39
N ASP A 22 -6.73 -25.49 -19.10
CA ASP A 22 -5.42 -24.87 -19.05
C ASP A 22 -5.44 -23.59 -19.89
N ASN A 23 -5.52 -22.43 -19.22
CA ASN A 23 -5.71 -21.17 -19.93
C ASN A 23 -4.45 -20.63 -20.61
N HIS A 24 -3.29 -21.24 -20.42
CA HIS A 24 -2.06 -20.81 -21.09
C HIS A 24 -1.01 -21.92 -21.13
N ALA A 25 -0.67 -22.35 -22.34
CA ALA A 25 0.49 -23.20 -22.54
C ALA A 25 1.05 -23.00 -23.96
N HIS A 26 2.05 -23.79 -24.30
CA HIS A 26 2.75 -23.73 -25.57
C HIS A 26 2.81 -25.09 -26.26
N ASN A 27 2.98 -25.05 -27.57
CA ASN A 27 3.09 -26.24 -28.39
C ASN A 27 4.27 -27.13 -27.95
N LEU A 28 4.06 -28.44 -27.99
CA LEU A 28 5.13 -29.42 -27.75
C LEU A 28 6.10 -29.52 -28.92
N LEU A 29 7.38 -29.79 -28.62
CA LEU A 29 8.42 -29.99 -29.63
C LEU A 29 8.14 -31.22 -30.48
N ARG A 30 8.48 -31.14 -31.76
CA ARG A 30 8.51 -32.32 -32.63
C ARG A 30 9.61 -33.27 -32.19
N SER A 31 9.39 -34.57 -32.37
CA SER A 31 10.31 -35.62 -31.92
C SER A 31 11.75 -35.39 -32.42
N GLU A 32 11.93 -34.94 -33.66
CA GLU A 32 13.22 -34.64 -34.27
C GLU A 32 13.93 -33.41 -33.68
N LYS A 33 13.25 -32.59 -32.87
CA LYS A 33 13.79 -31.38 -32.21
C LYS A 33 14.04 -31.56 -30.72
N LEU A 34 13.59 -32.65 -30.11
CA LEU A 34 13.76 -32.91 -28.68
C LEU A 34 15.23 -32.85 -28.23
N GLY A 35 16.16 -33.32 -29.07
CA GLY A 35 17.60 -33.32 -28.75
C GLY A 35 18.25 -31.93 -28.66
N ASN A 36 17.55 -30.87 -29.08
CA ASN A 36 18.06 -29.50 -29.01
C ASN A 36 17.83 -28.85 -27.63
N HIS A 37 17.03 -29.49 -26.78
CA HIS A 37 16.58 -28.95 -25.50
C HIS A 37 16.87 -29.93 -24.37
N SER A 38 17.17 -29.39 -23.20
CA SER A 38 17.40 -30.21 -22.00
C SER A 38 16.09 -30.43 -21.27
N LEU A 39 15.83 -31.66 -20.82
CA LEU A 39 14.67 -31.96 -19.97
C LEU A 39 14.68 -31.16 -18.64
N LEU A 40 15.85 -30.65 -18.22
CA LEU A 40 15.95 -29.77 -17.06
C LEU A 40 15.15 -28.47 -17.22
N GLU A 41 14.89 -28.02 -18.45
CA GLU A 41 14.07 -26.83 -18.75
C GLU A 41 12.62 -27.01 -18.25
N CYS A 42 12.15 -28.24 -17.96
CA CYS A 42 10.83 -28.45 -17.35
C CYS A 42 10.69 -27.84 -15.95
N VAL A 43 11.80 -27.55 -15.26
CA VAL A 43 11.82 -27.15 -13.84
C VAL A 43 12.62 -25.89 -13.58
N THR A 44 13.05 -25.20 -14.64
CA THR A 44 13.74 -23.92 -14.54
C THR A 44 13.66 -23.12 -15.84
N GLU A 45 13.68 -21.79 -15.70
CA GLU A 45 13.93 -20.85 -16.79
C GLU A 45 15.43 -20.60 -17.06
N ALA A 46 16.32 -21.24 -16.30
CA ALA A 46 17.76 -21.13 -16.52
C ALA A 46 18.16 -21.73 -17.88
N ARG A 47 19.05 -21.06 -18.61
CA ARG A 47 19.61 -21.53 -19.89
C ARG A 47 21.13 -21.53 -19.86
N GLY A 48 21.73 -22.26 -20.80
CA GLY A 48 23.18 -22.31 -20.97
C GLY A 48 23.91 -22.81 -19.71
N GLU A 49 24.97 -22.12 -19.31
CA GLU A 49 25.80 -22.52 -18.16
C GLU A 49 25.03 -22.57 -16.84
N ALA A 50 24.05 -21.68 -16.64
CA ALA A 50 23.25 -21.64 -15.42
C ALA A 50 22.39 -22.91 -15.23
N LEU A 51 22.07 -23.61 -16.33
CA LEU A 51 21.29 -24.85 -16.29
C LEU A 51 22.03 -25.98 -15.56
N LYS A 52 23.37 -25.90 -15.45
CA LYS A 52 24.20 -26.91 -14.77
C LYS A 52 23.97 -26.95 -13.26
N ASP A 53 23.45 -25.87 -12.67
CA ASP A 53 23.16 -25.78 -11.24
C ASP A 53 21.77 -26.32 -10.88
N THR A 54 20.86 -26.38 -11.86
CA THR A 54 19.48 -26.83 -11.71
C THR A 54 19.33 -28.17 -11.00
N PRO A 55 20.19 -29.19 -11.21
CA PRO A 55 20.08 -30.46 -10.50
C PRO A 55 20.14 -30.36 -8.97
N ARG A 56 20.62 -29.24 -8.43
CA ARG A 56 20.70 -28.98 -6.98
C ARG A 56 19.52 -28.16 -6.44
N SER A 57 18.59 -27.72 -7.30
CA SER A 57 17.45 -26.91 -6.90
C SER A 57 16.34 -27.74 -6.23
N LEU A 58 15.58 -27.14 -5.32
CA LEU A 58 14.44 -27.81 -4.68
C LEU A 58 13.35 -28.20 -5.69
N ALA A 59 13.14 -27.37 -6.73
CA ALA A 59 12.22 -27.65 -7.83
C ALA A 59 12.59 -28.96 -8.53
N HIS A 60 13.86 -29.10 -8.92
CA HIS A 60 14.36 -30.31 -9.57
C HIS A 60 14.32 -31.54 -8.66
N LEU A 61 14.79 -31.41 -7.41
CA LEU A 61 14.81 -32.52 -6.44
C LEU A 61 13.41 -33.06 -6.14
N ARG A 62 12.37 -32.22 -6.20
CA ARG A 62 10.97 -32.65 -6.13
C ARG A 62 10.52 -33.32 -7.43
N ALA A 63 10.79 -32.68 -8.57
CA ALA A 63 10.36 -33.17 -9.88
C ALA A 63 10.91 -34.57 -10.20
N ILE A 64 12.18 -34.86 -9.89
CA ILE A 64 12.76 -36.21 -10.10
C ILE A 64 11.89 -37.29 -9.45
N LYS A 65 11.43 -37.07 -8.22
CA LYS A 65 10.64 -38.06 -7.48
C LYS A 65 9.31 -38.34 -8.20
N GLN A 66 8.69 -37.30 -8.74
CA GLN A 66 7.42 -37.40 -9.46
C GLN A 66 7.61 -37.99 -10.87
N LEU A 67 8.75 -37.72 -11.52
CA LEU A 67 9.12 -38.32 -12.81
C LEU A 67 9.46 -39.80 -12.68
N ARG A 68 10.03 -40.26 -11.55
CA ARG A 68 10.19 -41.70 -11.27
C ARG A 68 8.85 -42.42 -11.33
N GLU A 69 7.81 -41.84 -10.74
CA GLU A 69 6.48 -42.42 -10.77
C GLU A 69 5.89 -42.40 -12.19
N LEU A 70 6.05 -41.30 -12.94
CA LEU A 70 5.58 -41.20 -14.33
C LEU A 70 6.20 -42.27 -15.23
N TYR A 71 7.50 -42.52 -15.07
CA TYR A 71 8.27 -43.47 -15.87
C TYR A 71 8.30 -44.89 -15.29
N GLU A 72 7.64 -45.12 -14.15
CA GLU A 72 7.62 -46.40 -13.45
C GLU A 72 9.05 -46.91 -13.12
N CYS A 73 9.88 -46.00 -12.59
CA CYS A 73 11.24 -46.28 -12.13
C CYS A 73 11.28 -46.56 -10.63
N GLU A 74 12.30 -47.33 -10.19
CA GLU A 74 12.57 -47.57 -8.78
C GLU A 74 12.83 -46.28 -7.97
N PRO A 75 12.47 -46.21 -6.68
CA PRO A 75 12.65 -45.00 -5.85
C PRO A 75 14.10 -44.49 -5.77
N THR A 76 15.08 -45.37 -5.97
CA THR A 76 16.51 -45.08 -5.93
C THR A 76 17.10 -44.66 -7.30
N ALA A 77 16.31 -44.69 -8.38
CA ALA A 77 16.78 -44.38 -9.73
C ALA A 77 17.37 -42.97 -9.84
N THR A 78 18.56 -42.85 -10.44
CA THR A 78 19.25 -41.57 -10.63
C THR A 78 18.67 -40.77 -11.80
N TRP A 79 19.06 -39.49 -11.93
CA TRP A 79 18.62 -38.67 -13.07
C TRP A 79 18.99 -39.30 -14.43
N ASP A 80 20.18 -39.89 -14.53
CA ASP A 80 20.63 -40.57 -15.75
C ASP A 80 19.79 -41.82 -16.05
N ASP A 81 19.33 -42.54 -15.03
CA ASP A 81 18.42 -43.68 -15.20
C ASP A 81 17.06 -43.22 -15.72
N LEU A 82 16.56 -42.08 -15.24
CA LEU A 82 15.33 -41.46 -15.75
C LEU A 82 15.47 -41.04 -17.21
N LEU A 83 16.60 -40.41 -17.58
CA LEU A 83 16.85 -40.02 -18.96
C LEU A 83 16.91 -41.23 -19.91
N LYS A 84 17.54 -42.33 -19.48
CA LYS A 84 17.55 -43.59 -20.23
C LYS A 84 16.16 -44.19 -20.37
N LYS A 85 15.39 -44.26 -19.28
CA LYS A 85 14.01 -44.78 -19.30
C LYS A 85 13.11 -43.93 -20.19
N ARG A 86 13.22 -42.61 -20.10
CA ARG A 86 12.52 -41.67 -20.98
C ARG A 86 12.87 -41.91 -22.45
N ALA A 87 14.14 -42.07 -22.78
CA ALA A 87 14.57 -42.36 -24.15
C ALA A 87 13.97 -43.68 -24.67
N GLN A 88 13.85 -44.71 -23.82
CA GLN A 88 13.18 -45.97 -24.16
C GLN A 88 11.69 -45.77 -24.43
N ILE A 89 10.99 -44.99 -23.59
CA ILE A 89 9.55 -44.69 -23.77
C ILE A 89 9.34 -43.96 -25.09
N LEU A 90 10.14 -42.91 -25.36
CA LEU A 90 10.05 -42.11 -26.58
C LEU A 90 10.37 -42.92 -27.85
N ALA A 91 11.28 -43.91 -27.76
CA ALA A 91 11.61 -44.79 -28.87
C ALA A 91 10.52 -45.86 -29.14
N ALA A 92 9.78 -46.26 -28.10
CA ALA A 92 8.74 -47.27 -28.21
C ALA A 92 7.41 -46.67 -28.68
N ASP A 93 6.89 -45.69 -27.94
CA ASP A 93 5.67 -44.97 -28.27
C ASP A 93 5.63 -43.61 -27.54
N PRO A 94 6.02 -42.51 -28.21
CA PRO A 94 5.98 -41.19 -27.59
C PRO A 94 4.54 -40.76 -27.24
N ASP A 95 3.52 -41.21 -27.98
CA ASP A 95 2.13 -40.80 -27.75
C ASP A 95 1.61 -41.30 -26.40
N THR A 96 2.06 -42.47 -25.94
CA THR A 96 1.74 -42.97 -24.60
C THR A 96 2.18 -41.98 -23.51
N LEU A 97 3.37 -41.39 -23.64
CA LEU A 97 3.85 -40.40 -22.68
C LEU A 97 3.03 -39.11 -22.73
N HIS A 98 2.72 -38.63 -23.94
CA HIS A 98 1.85 -37.46 -24.14
C HIS A 98 0.47 -37.68 -23.51
N ARG A 99 -0.19 -38.83 -23.75
CA ARG A 99 -1.48 -39.17 -23.14
C ARG A 99 -1.42 -39.17 -21.62
N LYS A 100 -0.38 -39.79 -21.04
CA LYS A 100 -0.20 -39.81 -19.58
C LYS A 100 -0.04 -38.40 -19.00
N CYS A 101 0.73 -37.55 -19.67
CA CYS A 101 1.02 -36.21 -19.17
C CYS A 101 -0.15 -35.22 -19.29
N LEU A 102 -1.01 -35.38 -20.31
CA LEU A 102 -2.12 -34.47 -20.60
C LEU A 102 -3.49 -35.01 -20.14
N ALA A 103 -3.54 -36.19 -19.50
CA ALA A 103 -4.77 -36.93 -19.21
C ALA A 103 -5.88 -36.13 -18.50
N ASP A 104 -5.51 -35.25 -17.57
CA ASP A 104 -6.45 -34.48 -16.75
C ASP A 104 -6.94 -33.18 -17.41
N ILE A 105 -6.41 -32.87 -18.60
CA ILE A 105 -6.68 -31.61 -19.29
C ILE A 105 -7.81 -31.79 -20.31
N HIS A 106 -8.86 -31.00 -20.14
CA HIS A 106 -9.95 -30.94 -21.10
C HIS A 106 -9.61 -30.07 -22.30
N THR A 107 -9.12 -28.85 -22.06
CA THR A 107 -8.79 -27.90 -23.13
C THR A 107 -7.56 -27.11 -22.76
N ILE A 108 -6.66 -26.93 -23.74
CA ILE A 108 -5.48 -26.07 -23.65
C ILE A 108 -5.70 -24.84 -24.55
N LEU A 109 -5.44 -23.67 -24.00
CA LEU A 109 -5.33 -22.43 -24.76
C LEU A 109 -3.85 -22.17 -25.07
N ILE A 110 -3.47 -22.43 -26.33
CA ILE A 110 -2.07 -22.53 -26.74
C ILE A 110 -1.61 -21.22 -27.37
N ASP A 111 -0.60 -20.57 -26.77
CA ASP A 111 0.17 -19.49 -27.41
C ASP A 111 1.03 -20.07 -28.54
N ASP A 112 0.60 -19.78 -29.77
CA ASP A 112 1.17 -20.32 -31.01
C ASP A 112 2.33 -19.49 -31.57
N GLY A 113 2.83 -18.51 -30.79
CA GLY A 113 3.88 -17.60 -31.21
C GLY A 113 5.32 -18.08 -30.99
N ILE A 114 5.54 -19.26 -30.39
CA ILE A 114 6.89 -19.82 -30.16
C ILE A 114 7.49 -20.37 -31.47
N ASP A 115 8.73 -19.96 -31.77
CA ASP A 115 9.55 -20.37 -32.92
C ASP A 115 8.84 -20.27 -34.30
N ASN A 116 7.79 -19.44 -34.40
CA ASN A 116 6.90 -19.35 -35.55
C ASN A 116 6.43 -20.74 -36.04
N GLY A 117 6.19 -21.69 -35.11
CA GLY A 117 5.70 -23.03 -35.44
C GLY A 117 6.70 -23.96 -36.14
N LYS A 118 7.99 -23.58 -36.26
CA LYS A 118 8.99 -24.37 -37.02
C LYS A 118 9.43 -25.65 -36.33
N THR A 119 9.55 -25.61 -35.00
CA THR A 119 10.13 -26.68 -34.17
C THR A 119 9.09 -27.48 -33.40
N VAL A 120 7.84 -27.01 -33.40
CA VAL A 120 6.74 -27.49 -32.55
C VAL A 120 5.60 -28.09 -33.38
N HIS A 121 4.75 -28.87 -32.72
CA HIS A 121 3.52 -29.42 -33.30
C HIS A 121 2.44 -28.34 -33.47
N SER A 122 1.48 -28.55 -34.39
CA SER A 122 0.34 -27.63 -34.54
C SER A 122 -0.62 -27.69 -33.34
N VAL A 123 -1.43 -26.65 -33.10
CA VAL A 123 -2.45 -26.65 -32.04
C VAL A 123 -3.39 -27.86 -32.16
N LYS A 124 -3.89 -28.14 -33.38
CA LYS A 124 -4.78 -29.28 -33.65
C LYS A 124 -4.16 -30.65 -33.32
N TRP A 125 -2.83 -30.78 -33.38
CA TRP A 125 -2.16 -32.03 -33.02
C TRP A 125 -2.36 -32.38 -31.53
N HIS A 126 -2.57 -31.40 -30.66
CA HIS A 126 -2.80 -31.63 -29.23
C HIS A 126 -4.20 -32.20 -28.94
N ASP A 127 -5.17 -32.05 -29.86
CA ASP A 127 -6.56 -32.52 -29.71
C ASP A 127 -6.66 -34.05 -29.52
N GLN A 128 -5.62 -34.80 -29.87
CA GLN A 128 -5.58 -36.27 -29.68
C GLN A 128 -5.22 -36.70 -28.25
N PHE A 129 -4.78 -35.75 -27.41
CA PHE A 129 -4.33 -35.98 -26.03
C PHE A 129 -5.22 -35.31 -24.99
N THR A 130 -6.14 -34.44 -25.41
CA THR A 130 -7.12 -33.74 -24.55
C THR A 130 -8.54 -34.21 -24.86
N THR A 131 -9.46 -34.08 -23.92
CA THR A 131 -10.86 -34.52 -24.14
C THR A 131 -11.70 -33.51 -24.94
N GLY A 132 -11.36 -32.23 -24.87
CA GLY A 132 -11.92 -31.14 -25.65
C GLY A 132 -10.96 -30.61 -26.72
N LYS A 133 -11.47 -29.70 -27.57
CA LYS A 133 -10.67 -29.05 -28.63
C LYS A 133 -9.81 -27.93 -28.06
N ASN A 134 -8.54 -27.91 -28.43
CA ASN A 134 -7.61 -26.86 -28.06
C ASN A 134 -7.84 -25.61 -28.91
N ARG A 135 -7.51 -24.45 -28.36
CA ARG A 135 -7.72 -23.14 -29.01
C ARG A 135 -6.42 -22.35 -29.07
N ARG A 136 -6.35 -21.42 -30.02
CA ARG A 136 -5.19 -20.55 -30.21
C ARG A 136 -5.27 -19.33 -29.30
N ILE A 137 -4.14 -18.93 -28.75
CA ILE A 137 -3.85 -17.60 -28.21
C ILE A 137 -2.84 -16.95 -29.16
N VAL A 138 -3.22 -15.84 -29.80
CA VAL A 138 -2.36 -15.21 -30.80
C VAL A 138 -1.37 -14.25 -30.12
N ARG A 139 -0.07 -14.50 -30.30
CA ARG A 139 0.98 -13.60 -29.82
C ARG A 139 1.15 -12.41 -30.77
N ILE A 140 0.78 -11.22 -30.31
CA ILE A 140 0.66 -10.03 -31.17
C ILE A 140 2.01 -9.58 -31.74
N GLU A 141 3.12 -9.75 -31.00
CA GLU A 141 4.45 -9.38 -31.47
C GLU A 141 4.96 -10.34 -32.57
N THR A 142 4.59 -11.62 -32.52
CA THR A 142 4.93 -12.60 -33.57
C THR A 142 4.13 -12.31 -34.82
N LEU A 143 2.82 -12.04 -34.69
CA LEU A 143 1.97 -11.63 -35.81
C LEU A 143 2.53 -10.40 -36.53
N ALA A 144 2.90 -9.37 -35.77
CA ALA A 144 3.52 -8.15 -36.30
C ALA A 144 4.85 -8.44 -37.03
N ALA A 145 5.71 -9.30 -36.47
CA ALA A 145 6.98 -9.68 -37.09
C ALA A 145 6.78 -10.47 -38.40
N GLU A 146 5.76 -11.31 -38.48
CA GLU A 146 5.43 -12.08 -39.69
C GLU A 146 4.88 -11.22 -40.80
N ILE A 147 3.99 -10.27 -40.48
CA ILE A 147 3.50 -9.27 -41.43
C ILE A 147 4.66 -8.48 -42.02
N MET A 148 5.58 -8.01 -41.17
CA MET A 148 6.77 -7.28 -41.64
C MET A 148 7.66 -8.15 -42.54
N ARG A 149 7.82 -9.43 -42.22
CA ARG A 149 8.60 -10.38 -43.05
C ARG A 149 7.93 -10.58 -44.40
N ALA A 150 6.62 -10.83 -44.45
CA ALA A 150 5.88 -11.00 -45.69
C ALA A 150 5.95 -9.75 -46.57
N MET A 151 5.73 -8.56 -46.00
CA MET A 151 5.86 -7.29 -46.72
C MET A 151 7.25 -7.08 -47.32
N TYR A 152 8.31 -7.56 -46.64
CA TYR A 152 9.69 -7.51 -47.14
C TYR A 152 9.91 -8.51 -48.28
N GLU A 153 9.48 -9.76 -48.10
CA GLU A 153 9.68 -10.85 -49.08
C GLU A 153 8.87 -10.66 -50.37
N GLU A 154 7.67 -10.08 -50.28
CA GLU A 154 6.80 -9.80 -51.43
C GLU A 154 7.22 -8.56 -52.23
N GLY A 155 8.24 -7.82 -51.79
CA GLY A 155 8.70 -6.61 -52.48
C GLY A 155 7.75 -5.41 -52.34
N SER A 156 6.74 -5.51 -51.48
CA SER A 156 5.81 -4.44 -51.11
C SER A 156 6.49 -3.27 -50.38
N LEU A 157 7.78 -3.40 -50.08
CA LEU A 157 8.64 -2.40 -49.49
C LEU A 157 9.76 -2.01 -50.49
N PRO A 158 9.87 -0.74 -50.92
CA PRO A 158 10.92 -0.30 -51.84
C PRO A 158 12.27 -0.20 -51.09
N LEU A 159 12.93 -1.33 -50.87
CA LEU A 159 14.13 -1.44 -50.04
C LEU A 159 15.46 -1.23 -50.78
N ALA A 160 15.40 -0.94 -52.09
CA ALA A 160 16.60 -0.80 -52.92
C ALA A 160 17.44 0.45 -52.60
N GLU A 161 16.90 1.45 -51.90
CA GLU A 161 17.62 2.68 -51.53
C GLU A 161 17.36 3.08 -50.07
N LEU A 162 17.94 2.32 -49.12
CA LEU A 162 17.87 2.58 -47.67
C LEU A 162 18.26 4.01 -47.24
N ASN A 163 18.97 4.77 -48.10
CA ASN A 163 19.41 6.13 -47.81
C ASN A 163 18.34 7.22 -48.07
N HIS A 164 17.26 6.88 -48.77
CA HIS A 164 16.15 7.79 -49.10
C HIS A 164 14.77 7.26 -48.69
N PHE A 165 14.74 6.31 -47.74
CA PHE A 165 13.51 5.63 -47.35
C PHE A 165 12.62 6.50 -46.44
N ASP A 166 11.41 6.81 -46.90
CA ASP A 166 10.43 7.50 -46.08
C ASP A 166 9.66 6.50 -45.18
N ALA A 167 10.19 6.27 -43.98
CA ALA A 167 9.54 5.43 -42.98
C ALA A 167 8.15 5.95 -42.58
N ALA A 168 7.84 7.23 -42.80
CA ALA A 168 6.50 7.79 -42.55
C ALA A 168 5.48 7.30 -43.58
N ALA A 169 5.90 6.90 -44.79
CA ALA A 169 5.01 6.35 -45.81
C ALA A 169 4.66 4.87 -45.56
N VAL A 170 5.59 4.09 -44.99
CA VAL A 170 5.42 2.64 -44.76
C VAL A 170 4.74 2.33 -43.42
N TRP A 171 4.97 3.16 -42.41
CA TRP A 171 4.38 2.98 -41.09
C TRP A 171 2.84 2.80 -41.13
N PRO A 172 2.06 3.65 -41.81
CA PRO A 172 0.61 3.48 -41.90
C PRO A 172 0.20 2.16 -42.57
N VAL A 173 0.93 1.72 -43.60
CA VAL A 173 0.63 0.47 -44.32
C VAL A 173 0.87 -0.73 -43.41
N PHE A 174 1.99 -0.75 -42.69
CA PHE A 174 2.31 -1.80 -41.73
C PHE A 174 1.29 -1.86 -40.59
N LEU A 175 0.97 -0.71 -39.98
CA LEU A 175 0.03 -0.65 -38.87
C LEU A 175 -1.37 -1.10 -39.32
N GLN A 176 -1.83 -0.65 -40.50
CA GLN A 176 -3.09 -1.09 -41.08
C GLN A 176 -3.11 -2.60 -41.37
N ALA A 177 -2.02 -3.17 -41.90
CA ALA A 177 -1.91 -4.61 -42.14
C ALA A 177 -1.99 -5.40 -40.82
N PHE A 178 -1.31 -4.93 -39.77
CA PHE A 178 -1.38 -5.50 -38.42
C PHE A 178 -2.79 -5.42 -37.85
N GLU A 179 -3.44 -4.26 -37.90
CA GLU A 179 -4.80 -4.07 -37.40
C GLU A 179 -5.82 -4.94 -38.16
N ASN A 180 -5.67 -5.08 -39.47
CA ASN A 180 -6.52 -5.96 -40.29
C ASN A 180 -6.36 -7.43 -39.90
N ALA A 181 -5.11 -7.92 -39.82
CA ALA A 181 -4.83 -9.29 -39.42
C ALA A 181 -5.33 -9.58 -38.00
N LEU A 182 -5.18 -8.62 -37.08
CA LEU A 182 -5.69 -8.76 -35.72
C LEU A 182 -7.23 -8.78 -35.71
N ALA A 183 -7.89 -7.95 -36.51
CA ALA A 183 -9.34 -7.95 -36.64
C ALA A 183 -9.89 -9.28 -37.21
N ASP A 184 -9.16 -9.91 -38.14
CA ASP A 184 -9.48 -11.25 -38.64
C ASP A 184 -9.36 -12.30 -37.52
N GLU A 185 -8.29 -12.27 -36.73
CA GLU A 185 -8.13 -13.20 -35.60
C GLU A 185 -9.14 -12.95 -34.46
N ILE A 186 -9.60 -11.71 -34.28
CA ILE A 186 -10.71 -11.39 -33.36
C ILE A 186 -12.00 -12.11 -33.82
N ARG A 187 -12.27 -12.18 -35.13
CA ARG A 187 -13.44 -12.89 -35.67
C ARG A 187 -13.27 -14.41 -35.72
N ASN A 188 -12.03 -14.90 -35.72
CA ASN A 188 -11.74 -16.33 -35.85
C ASN A 188 -12.22 -17.14 -34.64
N HIS A 189 -13.13 -18.10 -34.85
CA HIS A 189 -13.66 -18.96 -33.78
C HIS A 189 -12.62 -19.91 -33.17
N ASN A 190 -11.49 -20.16 -33.83
CA ASN A 190 -10.41 -21.00 -33.31
C ASN A 190 -9.45 -20.25 -32.39
N VAL A 191 -9.54 -18.91 -32.35
CA VAL A 191 -8.77 -18.06 -31.45
C VAL A 191 -9.60 -17.75 -30.21
N ALA A 192 -9.10 -18.10 -29.04
CA ALA A 192 -9.74 -17.80 -27.76
C ALA A 192 -9.35 -16.41 -27.22
N GLY A 193 -8.15 -15.94 -27.53
CA GLY A 193 -7.62 -14.67 -27.01
C GLY A 193 -6.28 -14.31 -27.62
N PHE A 194 -5.63 -13.32 -27.01
CA PHE A 194 -4.36 -12.76 -27.45
C PHE A 194 -3.33 -12.82 -26.32
N LYS A 195 -2.05 -12.75 -26.66
CA LYS A 195 -0.93 -12.61 -25.71
C LYS A 195 -0.02 -11.50 -26.16
N SER A 196 0.48 -10.73 -25.20
CA SER A 196 1.63 -9.85 -25.38
C SER A 196 2.82 -10.34 -24.57
N VAL A 197 3.99 -10.33 -25.22
CA VAL A 197 5.29 -10.57 -24.59
C VAL A 197 6.08 -9.27 -24.39
N VAL A 198 5.40 -8.12 -24.36
CA VAL A 198 6.02 -6.79 -24.17
C VAL A 198 6.92 -6.73 -22.92
N CYS A 199 6.61 -7.56 -21.92
CA CYS A 199 7.41 -7.83 -20.73
C CYS A 199 8.86 -8.24 -21.03
N TYR A 200 9.06 -9.17 -21.97
CA TYR A 200 10.39 -9.62 -22.46
C TYR A 200 11.05 -8.64 -23.43
N ARG A 201 10.42 -7.50 -23.70
CA ARG A 201 10.87 -6.56 -24.72
C ARG A 201 11.20 -5.22 -24.09
N THR A 202 10.17 -4.43 -23.86
CA THR A 202 10.31 -3.03 -23.47
C THR A 202 9.85 -2.77 -22.04
N GLY A 203 9.13 -3.72 -21.45
CA GLY A 203 8.58 -3.66 -20.11
C GLY A 203 7.06 -3.49 -20.11
N LEU A 204 6.44 -3.73 -18.95
CA LEU A 204 4.99 -3.62 -18.78
C LEU A 204 4.49 -2.16 -18.66
N ASP A 205 5.37 -1.16 -18.70
CA ASP A 205 5.04 0.27 -18.62
C ASP A 205 4.51 0.85 -19.95
N VAL A 206 3.49 0.20 -20.51
CA VAL A 206 2.92 0.56 -21.82
C VAL A 206 2.48 2.03 -21.80
N PHE A 207 2.99 2.83 -22.75
CA PHE A 207 2.66 4.24 -22.86
C PHE A 207 1.21 4.45 -23.30
N VAL A 208 0.36 4.90 -22.36
CA VAL A 208 -1.04 5.22 -22.60
C VAL A 208 -1.19 6.74 -22.76
N ALA A 209 -1.63 7.17 -23.94
CA ALA A 209 -1.89 8.57 -24.26
C ALA A 209 -3.00 8.67 -25.33
N ASP A 210 -3.25 9.87 -25.85
CA ASP A 210 -4.12 10.06 -27.01
C ASP A 210 -3.55 9.37 -28.26
N GLU A 211 -4.43 9.14 -29.24
CA GLU A 211 -4.12 8.39 -30.45
C GLU A 211 -2.96 8.99 -31.26
N ILE A 212 -2.86 10.32 -31.33
CA ILE A 212 -1.81 11.00 -32.08
C ILE A 212 -0.47 10.78 -31.38
N SER A 213 -0.42 10.91 -30.05
CA SER A 213 0.79 10.68 -29.26
C SER A 213 1.30 9.24 -29.39
N VAL A 214 0.42 8.24 -29.29
CA VAL A 214 0.80 6.82 -29.42
C VAL A 214 1.28 6.51 -30.84
N ALA A 215 0.56 6.99 -31.87
CA ALA A 215 0.95 6.77 -33.26
C ALA A 215 2.28 7.44 -33.61
N THR A 216 2.53 8.65 -33.12
CA THR A 216 3.79 9.38 -33.32
C THR A 216 4.98 8.66 -32.67
N ALA A 217 4.80 8.17 -31.44
CA ALA A 217 5.83 7.37 -30.77
C ALA A 217 6.11 6.04 -31.50
N GLY A 218 5.04 5.40 -32.01
CA GLY A 218 5.11 4.20 -32.85
C GLY A 218 5.91 4.43 -34.12
N GLU A 219 5.58 5.48 -34.88
CA GLU A 219 6.29 5.85 -36.12
C GLU A 219 7.78 6.12 -35.85
N GLY A 220 8.08 6.91 -34.82
CA GLY A 220 9.45 7.23 -34.44
C GLY A 220 10.28 5.98 -34.10
N ALA A 221 9.67 5.01 -33.43
CA ALA A 221 10.27 3.71 -33.12
C ALA A 221 10.40 2.80 -34.36
N PHE A 222 9.41 2.84 -35.26
CA PHE A 222 9.38 2.06 -36.50
C PHE A 222 10.57 2.35 -37.41
N ARG A 223 11.04 3.61 -37.45
CA ARG A 223 12.24 3.99 -38.23
C ARG A 223 13.50 3.23 -37.80
N LYS A 224 13.61 2.85 -36.52
CA LYS A 224 14.74 2.04 -36.01
C LYS A 224 14.52 0.56 -36.31
N TYR A 225 13.29 0.09 -36.15
CA TYR A 225 12.90 -1.30 -36.40
C TYR A 225 13.16 -1.72 -37.86
N ILE A 226 12.80 -0.89 -38.84
CA ILE A 226 12.94 -1.23 -40.26
C ILE A 226 14.40 -1.43 -40.70
N ARG A 227 15.35 -0.69 -40.09
CA ARG A 227 16.78 -0.89 -40.34
C ARG A 227 17.28 -2.27 -39.87
N GLY A 228 16.67 -2.81 -38.81
CA GLY A 228 16.92 -4.18 -38.34
C GLY A 228 16.35 -5.22 -39.30
N CYS A 229 15.17 -4.97 -39.87
CA CYS A 229 14.52 -5.85 -40.83
C CYS A 229 15.35 -6.03 -42.11
N ALA A 230 15.98 -4.96 -42.60
CA ALA A 230 16.91 -5.02 -43.73
C ALA A 230 18.13 -5.95 -43.49
N ARG A 231 18.41 -6.31 -42.24
CA ARG A 231 19.45 -7.25 -41.83
C ARG A 231 18.89 -8.62 -41.43
N GLY A 232 17.63 -8.90 -41.77
CA GLY A 232 16.91 -10.13 -41.45
C GLY A 232 16.39 -10.22 -40.01
N ASN A 233 16.48 -9.16 -39.21
CA ASN A 233 15.98 -9.16 -37.84
C ASN A 233 14.59 -8.51 -37.75
N TYR A 234 13.57 -9.37 -37.69
CA TYR A 234 12.15 -8.97 -37.62
C TYR A 234 11.60 -8.87 -36.20
N ARG A 235 12.42 -9.09 -35.16
CA ARG A 235 11.94 -9.16 -33.77
C ARG A 235 11.54 -7.76 -33.26
N ILE A 236 10.30 -7.63 -32.79
CA ILE A 236 9.75 -6.37 -32.25
C ILE A 236 10.34 -6.07 -30.87
N GLN A 237 11.18 -5.03 -30.76
CA GLN A 237 11.93 -4.71 -29.53
C GLN A 237 12.02 -3.20 -29.24
N GLN A 238 11.28 -2.37 -29.97
CA GLN A 238 11.31 -0.91 -29.81
C GLN A 238 10.10 -0.46 -28.98
N LYS A 239 10.30 0.35 -27.94
CA LYS A 239 9.24 0.71 -26.97
C LYS A 239 8.01 1.32 -27.61
N GLY A 240 8.19 2.40 -28.38
CA GLY A 240 7.05 3.04 -29.06
C GLY A 240 6.29 2.11 -29.98
N LEU A 241 6.97 1.14 -30.62
CA LEU A 241 6.33 0.16 -31.50
C LEU A 241 5.54 -0.88 -30.70
N ASN A 242 6.14 -1.51 -29.68
CA ASN A 242 5.43 -2.46 -28.82
C ASN A 242 4.21 -1.82 -28.16
N ASP A 243 4.38 -0.63 -27.59
CA ASP A 243 3.31 0.09 -26.91
C ASP A 243 2.16 0.38 -27.89
N CYS A 244 2.48 0.81 -29.12
CA CYS A 244 1.49 1.04 -30.17
C CYS A 244 0.74 -0.25 -30.58
N LEU A 245 1.44 -1.39 -30.74
CA LEU A 245 0.81 -2.68 -31.06
C LEU A 245 -0.15 -3.13 -29.95
N VAL A 246 0.26 -3.00 -28.68
CA VAL A 246 -0.59 -3.31 -27.52
C VAL A 246 -1.83 -2.41 -27.47
N ILE A 247 -1.66 -1.09 -27.65
CA ILE A 247 -2.78 -0.14 -27.68
C ILE A 247 -3.75 -0.45 -28.83
N SER A 248 -3.23 -0.78 -30.01
CA SER A 248 -4.04 -1.14 -31.18
C SER A 248 -4.84 -2.42 -30.92
N ALA A 249 -4.22 -3.41 -30.28
CA ALA A 249 -4.91 -4.64 -29.88
C ALA A 249 -6.04 -4.36 -28.88
N CYS A 250 -5.78 -3.59 -27.82
CA CYS A 250 -6.80 -3.20 -26.85
C CYS A 250 -7.96 -2.43 -27.50
N LYS A 251 -7.67 -1.49 -28.41
CA LYS A 251 -8.70 -0.74 -29.15
C LYS A 251 -9.60 -1.65 -29.98
N LEU A 252 -9.02 -2.58 -30.74
CA LEU A 252 -9.78 -3.49 -31.61
C LEU A 252 -10.61 -4.49 -30.80
N ILE A 253 -10.07 -5.02 -29.70
CA ILE A 253 -10.83 -5.88 -28.79
C ILE A 253 -12.00 -5.11 -28.17
N ALA A 254 -11.76 -3.88 -27.69
CA ALA A 254 -12.81 -3.02 -27.13
C ALA A 254 -13.90 -2.67 -28.16
N ALA A 255 -13.52 -2.40 -29.41
CA ALA A 255 -14.44 -2.13 -30.51
C ALA A 255 -15.31 -3.36 -30.82
N ASN A 256 -14.71 -4.56 -30.88
CA ASN A 256 -15.46 -5.80 -31.08
C ASN A 256 -16.43 -6.08 -29.93
N TYR A 257 -16.03 -5.84 -28.68
CA TYR A 257 -16.94 -5.95 -27.53
C TYR A 257 -18.13 -5.00 -27.66
N LYS A 258 -17.91 -3.75 -28.08
CA LYS A 258 -18.98 -2.77 -28.29
C LYS A 258 -19.97 -3.20 -29.38
N GLN A 259 -19.51 -3.88 -30.42
CA GLN A 259 -20.35 -4.34 -31.54
C GLN A 259 -21.07 -5.66 -31.24
N ASN A 260 -20.38 -6.62 -30.63
CA ASN A 260 -20.82 -8.02 -30.55
C ASN A 260 -21.05 -8.53 -29.11
N GLY A 261 -20.73 -7.73 -28.09
CA GLY A 261 -20.85 -8.09 -26.68
C GLY A 261 -19.83 -9.12 -26.18
N VAL A 262 -18.88 -9.55 -27.02
CA VAL A 262 -17.86 -10.56 -26.70
C VAL A 262 -16.49 -9.91 -26.67
N SER A 263 -15.80 -10.02 -25.53
CA SER A 263 -14.43 -9.53 -25.34
C SER A 263 -13.48 -10.71 -25.27
N LYS A 264 -12.67 -10.91 -26.32
CA LYS A 264 -11.59 -11.90 -26.28
C LYS A 264 -10.48 -11.38 -25.35
N PRO A 265 -10.07 -12.13 -24.32
CA PRO A 265 -9.06 -11.66 -23.37
C PRO A 265 -7.70 -11.44 -24.03
N ILE A 266 -6.91 -10.53 -23.47
CA ILE A 266 -5.48 -10.40 -23.75
C ILE A 266 -4.67 -10.76 -22.51
N GLN A 267 -3.72 -11.67 -22.69
CA GLN A 267 -2.82 -12.15 -21.67
C GLN A 267 -1.50 -11.37 -21.71
N PHE A 268 -0.92 -11.10 -20.55
CA PHE A 268 0.39 -10.48 -20.43
C PHE A 268 1.31 -11.41 -19.66
N HIS A 269 2.51 -11.65 -20.22
CA HIS A 269 3.59 -12.27 -19.46
C HIS A 269 3.97 -11.35 -18.30
N THR A 270 4.08 -11.86 -17.07
CA THR A 270 4.47 -11.03 -15.91
C THR A 270 5.36 -11.83 -14.97
N GLY A 271 6.29 -11.17 -14.28
CA GLY A 271 7.15 -11.83 -13.29
C GLY A 271 8.23 -12.74 -13.88
N LEU A 272 8.11 -14.05 -13.59
CA LEU A 272 9.09 -15.11 -13.82
C LEU A 272 9.36 -15.29 -15.33
N GLY A 273 10.57 -15.74 -15.67
CA GLY A 273 11.00 -15.91 -17.05
C GLY A 273 12.52 -16.11 -17.17
N ASP A 274 12.98 -16.41 -18.39
CA ASP A 274 14.39 -16.63 -18.68
C ASP A 274 15.25 -15.35 -18.65
N ASN A 275 16.54 -15.48 -18.95
CA ASN A 275 17.49 -14.37 -18.88
C ASN A 275 17.32 -13.26 -19.94
N ASP A 276 16.37 -13.39 -20.88
CA ASP A 276 15.94 -12.35 -21.80
C ASP A 276 15.02 -11.32 -21.11
N ILE A 277 14.44 -11.66 -19.95
CA ILE A 277 13.53 -10.79 -19.22
C ILE A 277 14.27 -9.76 -18.35
N SER A 278 13.65 -8.59 -18.16
CA SER A 278 14.03 -7.67 -17.10
C SER A 278 13.06 -7.80 -15.93
N LEU A 279 13.49 -8.41 -14.83
CA LEU A 279 12.65 -8.60 -13.64
C LEU A 279 12.05 -7.28 -13.13
N LEU A 280 12.82 -6.18 -13.16
CA LEU A 280 12.32 -4.86 -12.76
C LEU A 280 11.16 -4.37 -13.62
N LYS A 281 11.16 -4.71 -14.90
CA LYS A 281 10.16 -4.27 -15.88
C LYS A 281 9.01 -5.28 -16.05
N SER A 282 9.08 -6.43 -15.39
CA SER A 282 8.05 -7.47 -15.42
C SER A 282 7.03 -7.36 -14.29
N ASN A 283 7.09 -6.31 -13.47
CA ASN A 283 6.10 -6.06 -12.42
C ASN A 283 4.72 -5.67 -12.99
N PRO A 284 3.65 -6.41 -12.67
CA PRO A 284 2.32 -6.20 -13.22
C PRO A 284 1.70 -4.85 -12.85
N ALA A 285 2.13 -4.19 -11.76
CA ALA A 285 1.64 -2.87 -11.37
C ALA A 285 1.82 -1.81 -12.47
N HIS A 286 2.81 -1.98 -13.35
CA HIS A 286 3.00 -1.10 -14.50
C HIS A 286 1.86 -1.14 -15.52
N LEU A 287 1.05 -2.21 -15.55
CA LEU A 287 -0.13 -2.32 -16.41
C LEU A 287 -1.33 -1.53 -15.88
N GLN A 288 -1.28 -0.99 -14.66
CA GLN A 288 -2.41 -0.29 -14.05
C GLN A 288 -3.00 0.84 -14.93
N PRO A 289 -2.20 1.73 -15.57
CA PRO A 289 -2.74 2.73 -16.48
C PRO A 289 -3.44 2.13 -17.70
N LEU A 290 -2.91 1.02 -18.24
CA LEU A 290 -3.48 0.34 -19.40
C LEU A 290 -4.81 -0.34 -19.06
N ILE A 291 -4.86 -1.06 -17.93
CA ILE A 291 -6.08 -1.74 -17.45
C ILE A 291 -7.19 -0.71 -17.22
N ALA A 292 -6.85 0.42 -16.60
CA ALA A 292 -7.80 1.50 -16.33
C ALA A 292 -8.32 2.17 -17.63
N ALA A 293 -7.47 2.29 -18.66
CA ALA A 293 -7.83 2.92 -19.93
C ALA A 293 -8.77 2.07 -20.79
N PHE A 294 -8.78 0.74 -20.62
CA PHE A 294 -9.58 -0.19 -21.43
C PHE A 294 -10.51 -1.07 -20.57
N PRO A 295 -11.54 -0.50 -19.89
CA PRO A 295 -12.37 -1.22 -18.93
C PRO A 295 -13.24 -2.35 -19.52
N THR A 296 -13.36 -2.44 -20.85
CA THR A 296 -14.09 -3.50 -21.57
C THR A 296 -13.19 -4.61 -22.12
N VAL A 297 -11.87 -4.45 -22.03
CA VAL A 297 -10.88 -5.47 -22.41
C VAL A 297 -10.54 -6.26 -21.16
N ASN A 298 -10.65 -7.58 -21.24
CA ASN A 298 -10.24 -8.45 -20.14
C ASN A 298 -8.72 -8.71 -20.20
N PHE A 299 -8.03 -8.36 -19.13
CA PHE A 299 -6.58 -8.53 -18.96
C PHE A 299 -6.31 -9.74 -18.08
N VAL A 300 -5.45 -10.66 -18.55
CA VAL A 300 -4.99 -11.81 -17.77
C VAL A 300 -3.51 -11.64 -17.44
N LEU A 301 -3.21 -11.56 -16.15
CA LEU A 301 -1.87 -11.45 -15.60
C LEU A 301 -1.35 -12.87 -15.39
N LEU A 302 -0.43 -13.32 -16.25
CA LEU A 302 0.03 -14.71 -16.25
C LEU A 302 1.11 -14.98 -15.20
N HIS A 303 1.29 -16.27 -14.88
CA HIS A 303 2.50 -16.80 -14.25
C HIS A 303 2.65 -16.47 -12.78
N SER A 304 1.50 -16.33 -12.09
CA SER A 304 1.41 -15.79 -10.73
C SER A 304 2.04 -14.41 -10.58
N SER A 305 2.44 -13.76 -11.67
CA SER A 305 3.34 -12.60 -11.67
C SER A 305 4.59 -12.76 -10.80
N TYR A 306 5.07 -13.97 -10.51
CA TYR A 306 6.09 -14.20 -9.47
C TYR A 306 7.37 -13.39 -9.73
N PRO A 307 7.92 -12.63 -8.75
CA PRO A 307 7.59 -12.59 -7.34
C PRO A 307 6.54 -11.52 -6.94
N TYR A 308 5.88 -10.91 -7.91
CA TYR A 308 4.92 -9.80 -7.75
C TYR A 308 3.45 -10.27 -7.65
N THR A 309 3.22 -11.45 -7.08
CA THR A 309 1.89 -12.07 -6.98
C THR A 309 0.88 -11.17 -6.27
N ARG A 310 1.32 -10.44 -5.24
CA ARG A 310 0.46 -9.52 -4.48
C ARG A 310 0.02 -8.31 -5.29
N GLU A 311 0.93 -7.71 -6.07
CA GLU A 311 0.58 -6.62 -6.98
C GLU A 311 -0.43 -7.08 -8.03
N ALA A 312 -0.25 -8.28 -8.58
CA ALA A 312 -1.21 -8.87 -9.51
C ALA A 312 -2.57 -9.12 -8.87
N GLY A 313 -2.58 -9.63 -7.63
CA GLY A 313 -3.80 -9.86 -6.87
C GLY A 313 -4.55 -8.57 -6.54
N TYR A 314 -3.83 -7.49 -6.20
CA TYR A 314 -4.42 -6.16 -6.05
C TYR A 314 -5.12 -5.72 -7.33
N LEU A 315 -4.45 -5.81 -8.49
CA LEU A 315 -5.04 -5.42 -9.77
C LEU A 315 -6.29 -6.24 -10.11
N ALA A 316 -6.24 -7.56 -9.95
CA ALA A 316 -7.40 -8.43 -10.17
C ALA A 316 -8.55 -8.14 -9.19
N THR A 317 -8.24 -7.64 -8.00
CA THR A 317 -9.25 -7.25 -7.00
C THR A 317 -9.92 -5.93 -7.36
N VAL A 318 -9.15 -4.88 -7.63
CA VAL A 318 -9.68 -3.51 -7.78
C VAL A 318 -10.19 -3.22 -9.18
N TYR A 319 -9.73 -3.93 -10.22
CA TYR A 319 -10.21 -3.77 -11.59
C TYR A 319 -11.13 -4.92 -11.99
N LYS A 320 -12.37 -4.59 -12.39
CA LYS A 320 -13.36 -5.57 -12.84
C LYS A 320 -12.85 -6.46 -13.98
N ASN A 321 -12.04 -5.88 -14.86
CA ASN A 321 -11.55 -6.47 -16.09
C ASN A 321 -10.12 -7.03 -15.98
N ALA A 322 -9.58 -7.24 -14.78
CA ALA A 322 -8.30 -7.90 -14.56
C ALA A 322 -8.48 -9.25 -13.87
N TYR A 323 -7.73 -10.26 -14.32
CA TYR A 323 -7.73 -11.64 -13.85
C TYR A 323 -6.30 -12.08 -13.56
N LEU A 324 -6.12 -12.94 -12.56
CA LEU A 324 -4.82 -13.45 -12.16
C LEU A 324 -4.75 -14.95 -12.46
N ASP A 325 -3.78 -15.33 -13.26
CA ASP A 325 -3.41 -16.72 -13.50
C ASP A 325 -2.29 -17.12 -12.54
N VAL A 326 -2.42 -18.30 -11.93
CA VAL A 326 -1.48 -18.81 -10.91
C VAL A 326 -0.49 -19.85 -11.42
N GLY A 327 -0.26 -19.89 -12.75
CA GLY A 327 0.62 -20.84 -13.43
C GLY A 327 2.12 -20.50 -13.38
N GLU A 328 2.90 -21.17 -14.24
CA GLU A 328 4.39 -21.14 -14.43
C GLU A 328 5.23 -21.52 -13.21
N ILE A 329 4.88 -21.08 -12.00
CA ILE A 329 5.62 -21.41 -10.78
C ILE A 329 5.61 -22.93 -10.47
N PHE A 330 4.73 -23.67 -11.14
CA PHE A 330 4.66 -25.12 -11.12
C PHE A 330 5.28 -25.68 -12.40
N PRO A 331 6.40 -26.42 -12.35
CA PRO A 331 7.16 -26.86 -11.18
C PRO A 331 8.39 -25.98 -10.85
N MET A 332 8.46 -24.76 -11.37
CA MET A 332 9.67 -23.92 -11.38
C MET A 332 10.17 -23.46 -9.99
N VAL A 333 9.30 -23.37 -8.98
CA VAL A 333 9.68 -22.95 -7.61
C VAL A 333 9.49 -24.06 -6.58
N SER A 334 10.07 -23.89 -5.38
CA SER A 334 9.92 -24.87 -4.29
C SER A 334 8.46 -25.02 -3.85
N ILE A 335 8.13 -26.13 -3.17
CA ILE A 335 6.78 -26.36 -2.67
C ILE A 335 6.27 -25.24 -1.74
N GLU A 336 7.15 -24.69 -0.89
CA GLU A 336 6.80 -23.55 -0.03
C GLU A 336 6.64 -22.27 -0.83
N GLY A 337 7.42 -22.08 -1.90
CA GLY A 337 7.23 -20.98 -2.84
C GLY A 337 5.88 -21.06 -3.56
N GLN A 338 5.48 -22.26 -3.97
CA GLN A 338 4.18 -22.52 -4.59
C GLN A 338 3.02 -22.27 -3.61
N ILE A 339 3.09 -22.81 -2.39
CA ILE A 339 2.08 -22.57 -1.35
C ILE A 339 1.99 -21.07 -1.05
N SER A 340 3.12 -20.39 -0.89
CA SER A 340 3.18 -18.95 -0.63
C SER A 340 2.53 -18.15 -1.76
N ALA A 341 2.85 -18.45 -3.02
CA ALA A 341 2.25 -17.77 -4.16
C ALA A 341 0.74 -18.01 -4.28
N ILE A 342 0.25 -19.24 -4.04
CA ILE A 342 -1.19 -19.50 -4.01
C ILE A 342 -1.87 -18.73 -2.87
N LYS A 343 -1.30 -18.77 -1.65
CA LYS A 343 -1.82 -17.98 -0.52
C LYS A 343 -1.83 -16.48 -0.83
N GLN A 344 -0.74 -15.93 -1.39
CA GLN A 344 -0.63 -14.54 -1.82
C GLN A 344 -1.66 -14.17 -2.91
N SER A 345 -1.90 -15.05 -3.88
CA SER A 345 -2.90 -14.81 -4.92
C SER A 345 -4.31 -14.70 -4.31
N MET A 346 -4.61 -15.51 -3.31
CA MET A 346 -5.90 -15.56 -2.60
C MET A 346 -6.03 -14.50 -1.48
N GLU A 347 -4.97 -13.76 -1.15
CA GLU A 347 -5.02 -12.71 -0.10
C GLU A 347 -6.04 -11.61 -0.43
N LEU A 348 -6.15 -11.25 -1.72
CA LEU A 348 -7.06 -10.22 -2.21
C LEU A 348 -7.96 -10.71 -3.35
N THR A 349 -7.43 -11.57 -4.24
CA THR A 349 -8.13 -11.94 -5.47
C THR A 349 -9.34 -12.83 -5.18
N PRO A 350 -10.55 -12.46 -5.64
CA PRO A 350 -11.70 -13.34 -5.56
C PRO A 350 -11.48 -14.63 -6.35
N PHE A 351 -11.95 -15.78 -5.86
CA PHE A 351 -11.84 -17.06 -6.58
C PHE A 351 -12.41 -16.99 -8.00
N SER A 352 -13.46 -16.19 -8.22
CA SER A 352 -14.06 -15.92 -9.53
C SER A 352 -13.15 -15.19 -10.55
N LYS A 353 -11.92 -14.85 -10.16
CA LYS A 353 -10.91 -14.19 -11.01
C LYS A 353 -9.54 -14.87 -11.00
N LEU A 354 -9.42 -16.01 -10.33
CA LEU A 354 -8.23 -16.84 -10.35
C LEU A 354 -8.33 -17.87 -11.48
N LEU A 355 -7.28 -17.96 -12.29
CA LEU A 355 -7.18 -18.87 -13.42
C LEU A 355 -6.01 -19.84 -13.22
N TRP A 356 -6.09 -21.00 -13.86
CA TRP A 356 -5.04 -22.02 -13.81
C TRP A 356 -4.46 -22.32 -15.18
N SER A 357 -3.13 -22.23 -15.26
CA SER A 357 -2.38 -22.67 -16.42
C SER A 357 -1.12 -23.44 -16.04
N THR A 358 -0.69 -24.34 -16.93
CA THR A 358 0.57 -25.06 -16.72
C THR A 358 1.79 -24.27 -17.17
N ASP A 359 1.59 -23.29 -18.08
CA ASP A 359 2.66 -22.71 -18.91
C ASP A 359 3.54 -23.77 -19.59
N GLY A 360 2.94 -24.94 -19.86
CA GLY A 360 3.64 -26.10 -20.36
C GLY A 360 4.24 -25.83 -21.74
N HIS A 361 5.57 -25.94 -21.86
CA HIS A 361 6.26 -25.75 -23.12
C HIS A 361 7.28 -26.85 -23.36
N HIS A 362 7.56 -27.10 -24.66
CA HIS A 362 8.49 -28.08 -25.21
C HIS A 362 8.20 -29.56 -24.89
N PHE A 363 8.01 -29.90 -23.63
CA PHE A 363 7.95 -31.26 -23.11
C PHE A 363 6.61 -31.56 -22.44
N PRO A 364 5.98 -32.73 -22.69
CA PRO A 364 4.74 -33.11 -22.02
C PRO A 364 4.92 -33.23 -20.50
N GLU A 365 6.12 -33.53 -20.02
CA GLU A 365 6.44 -33.63 -18.60
C GLU A 365 6.19 -32.34 -17.82
N THR A 366 6.32 -31.17 -18.45
CA THR A 366 6.02 -29.87 -17.82
C THR A 366 4.54 -29.82 -17.39
N TYR A 367 3.63 -30.26 -18.25
CA TYR A 367 2.19 -30.33 -17.97
C TYR A 367 1.87 -31.29 -16.81
N TYR A 368 2.47 -32.48 -16.84
CA TYR A 368 2.29 -33.48 -15.79
C TYR A 368 2.76 -32.95 -14.43
N LEU A 369 3.96 -32.39 -14.38
CA LEU A 369 4.54 -31.84 -13.15
C LEU A 369 3.71 -30.66 -12.65
N ALA A 370 3.32 -29.74 -13.54
CA ALA A 370 2.55 -28.57 -13.18
C ALA A 370 1.20 -28.94 -12.55
N ASN A 371 0.37 -29.73 -13.25
CA ASN A 371 -0.95 -30.13 -12.76
C ASN A 371 -0.86 -30.93 -11.46
N ARG A 372 0.05 -31.90 -11.38
CA ARG A 372 0.24 -32.70 -10.18
C ARG A 372 0.66 -31.83 -8.99
N GLN A 373 1.61 -30.92 -9.17
CA GLN A 373 2.08 -30.07 -8.09
C GLN A 373 1.02 -29.05 -7.66
N PHE A 374 0.26 -28.51 -8.61
CA PHE A 374 -0.83 -27.58 -8.32
C PHE A 374 -1.95 -28.24 -7.54
N LYS A 375 -2.47 -29.39 -7.97
CA LYS A 375 -3.49 -30.15 -7.22
C LYS A 375 -3.04 -30.46 -5.79
N GLN A 376 -1.77 -30.84 -5.59
CA GLN A 376 -1.19 -31.06 -4.27
C GLN A 376 -1.15 -29.78 -3.40
N VAL A 377 -0.81 -28.64 -3.99
CA VAL A 377 -0.75 -27.35 -3.28
C VAL A 377 -2.16 -26.85 -2.98
N LEU A 378 -3.09 -26.98 -3.92
CA LEU A 378 -4.50 -26.63 -3.76
C LEU A 378 -5.10 -27.43 -2.60
N TYR A 379 -4.85 -28.74 -2.54
CA TYR A 379 -5.30 -29.58 -1.41
C TYR A 379 -4.75 -29.08 -0.07
N ARG A 380 -3.46 -28.70 -0.01
CA ARG A 380 -2.85 -28.18 1.23
C ARG A 380 -3.48 -26.85 1.65
N VAL A 381 -3.58 -25.90 0.73
CA VAL A 381 -4.13 -24.57 1.01
C VAL A 381 -5.60 -24.68 1.43
N PHE A 382 -6.43 -25.40 0.68
CA PHE A 382 -7.84 -25.54 1.01
C PHE A 382 -8.07 -26.36 2.28
N LYS A 383 -7.24 -27.38 2.55
CA LYS A 383 -7.27 -28.08 3.84
C LYS A 383 -7.03 -27.11 5.01
N ASP A 384 -6.04 -26.23 4.91
CA ASP A 384 -5.77 -25.22 5.93
C ASP A 384 -6.99 -24.29 6.10
N LEU A 385 -7.58 -23.83 4.98
CA LEU A 385 -8.76 -22.95 5.00
C LEU A 385 -10.00 -23.62 5.62
N LEU A 386 -10.23 -24.92 5.39
CA LEU A 386 -11.28 -25.69 6.08
C LEU A 386 -10.99 -25.83 7.57
N ALA A 387 -9.74 -26.08 7.95
CA ALA A 387 -9.33 -26.25 9.33
C ALA A 387 -9.43 -24.97 10.17
N GLU A 388 -9.22 -23.82 9.53
CA GLU A 388 -9.35 -22.51 10.13
C GLU A 388 -10.78 -21.96 10.09
N ASP A 389 -11.75 -22.72 9.55
CA ASP A 389 -13.16 -22.33 9.41
C ASP A 389 -13.34 -21.07 8.52
N VAL A 390 -12.46 -20.90 7.52
CA VAL A 390 -12.55 -19.83 6.50
C VAL A 390 -13.59 -20.18 5.46
N LEU A 391 -13.58 -21.44 5.02
CA LEU A 391 -14.45 -21.99 3.99
C LEU A 391 -15.15 -23.22 4.54
N THR A 392 -16.39 -23.41 4.11
CA THR A 392 -17.06 -24.70 4.20
C THR A 392 -16.57 -25.63 3.09
N LEU A 393 -16.78 -26.94 3.26
CA LEU A 393 -16.47 -27.92 2.21
C LEU A 393 -17.20 -27.61 0.88
N SER A 394 -18.42 -27.08 0.95
CA SER A 394 -19.18 -26.68 -0.25
C SER A 394 -18.51 -25.51 -0.97
N GLU A 395 -18.14 -24.45 -0.25
CA GLU A 395 -17.46 -23.28 -0.82
C GLU A 395 -16.08 -23.64 -1.37
N ALA A 396 -15.36 -24.55 -0.71
CA ALA A 396 -14.09 -25.08 -1.20
C ALA A 396 -14.26 -25.78 -2.56
N LYS A 397 -15.26 -26.66 -2.69
CA LYS A 397 -15.56 -27.36 -3.95
C LYS A 397 -15.94 -26.38 -5.07
N GLU A 398 -16.73 -25.36 -4.77
CA GLU A 398 -17.09 -24.30 -5.73
C GLU A 398 -15.86 -23.52 -6.17
N ALA A 399 -15.00 -23.09 -5.25
CA ALA A 399 -13.78 -22.37 -5.58
C ALA A 399 -12.79 -23.20 -6.42
N ILE A 400 -12.66 -24.50 -6.14
CA ILE A 400 -11.85 -25.43 -6.94
C ILE A 400 -12.38 -25.49 -8.38
N GLN A 401 -13.70 -25.63 -8.53
CA GLN A 401 -14.34 -25.66 -9.84
C GLN A 401 -14.18 -24.31 -10.57
N ASP A 402 -14.27 -23.19 -9.87
CA ASP A 402 -14.05 -21.86 -10.45
C ASP A 402 -12.64 -21.73 -11.01
N ILE A 403 -11.63 -22.07 -10.21
CA ILE A 403 -10.21 -21.93 -10.57
C ILE A 403 -9.81 -22.85 -11.73
N LEU A 404 -10.22 -24.12 -11.69
CA LEU A 404 -9.80 -25.13 -12.67
C LEU A 404 -10.64 -25.12 -13.96
N TRP A 405 -11.86 -24.60 -13.91
CA TRP A 405 -12.83 -24.76 -15.00
C TRP A 405 -13.65 -23.49 -15.29
N GLU A 406 -14.49 -23.04 -14.36
CA GLU A 406 -15.59 -22.11 -14.68
C GLU A 406 -15.08 -20.74 -15.12
N ASN A 407 -14.04 -20.22 -14.46
CA ASN A 407 -13.51 -18.90 -14.79
C ASN A 407 -12.94 -18.87 -16.20
N SER A 408 -12.12 -19.86 -16.58
CA SER A 408 -11.57 -19.97 -17.93
C SER A 408 -12.65 -20.24 -18.97
N ASN A 409 -13.62 -21.12 -18.68
CA ASN A 409 -14.74 -21.42 -19.59
C ASN A 409 -15.56 -20.16 -19.91
N SER A 410 -15.87 -19.37 -18.88
CA SER A 410 -16.64 -18.13 -18.96
C SER A 410 -15.84 -17.01 -19.64
N LEU A 411 -14.62 -16.73 -19.15
CA LEU A 411 -13.77 -15.65 -19.61
C LEU A 411 -13.40 -15.77 -21.10
N TYR A 412 -13.09 -16.99 -21.56
CA TYR A 412 -12.74 -17.28 -22.95
C TYR A 412 -13.93 -17.70 -23.82
N ASN A 413 -15.14 -17.71 -23.25
CA ASN A 413 -16.38 -18.06 -23.96
C ASN A 413 -16.28 -19.42 -24.68
N LEU A 414 -15.72 -20.43 -24.00
CA LEU A 414 -15.43 -21.74 -24.59
C LEU A 414 -16.70 -22.58 -24.77
N LYS A 415 -17.70 -22.36 -23.90
CA LYS A 415 -19.02 -23.02 -23.91
C LYS A 415 -18.92 -24.55 -23.84
N VAL A 416 -17.96 -25.04 -23.08
CA VAL A 416 -17.78 -26.48 -22.83
C VAL A 416 -18.53 -26.87 -21.56
N THR A 417 -19.07 -28.09 -21.52
CA THR A 417 -19.95 -28.57 -20.45
C THR A 417 -19.22 -29.53 -19.52
N PHE A 418 -19.42 -29.35 -18.21
CA PHE A 418 -18.95 -30.28 -17.18
C PHE A 418 -20.11 -31.20 -16.74
N ASP A 419 -20.01 -32.50 -17.03
CA ASP A 419 -21.07 -33.48 -16.73
C ASP A 419 -21.03 -33.86 -15.23
N THR A 420 -21.84 -33.16 -14.44
CA THR A 420 -21.87 -33.25 -12.97
C THR A 420 -23.08 -34.05 -12.50
N LYS A 421 -22.97 -35.38 -12.41
CA LYS A 421 -24.00 -36.20 -11.75
C LYS A 421 -24.04 -36.06 -10.21
N THR A 422 -23.34 -35.08 -9.65
CA THR A 422 -23.35 -34.68 -8.24
C THR A 422 -23.29 -33.15 -8.14
N SER A 423 -24.30 -32.45 -8.66
CA SER A 423 -24.37 -30.98 -8.60
C SER A 423 -24.98 -30.51 -7.28
N VAL A 424 -24.16 -29.83 -6.47
CA VAL A 424 -24.64 -28.80 -5.55
C VAL A 424 -25.41 -27.75 -6.39
N SER A 425 -26.57 -27.34 -5.87
CA SER A 425 -27.55 -26.50 -6.55
C SER A 425 -26.96 -25.18 -7.05
N LYS A 426 -27.12 -24.90 -8.35
CA LYS A 426 -26.87 -23.58 -8.98
C LYS A 426 -27.62 -22.46 -8.24
N LYS A 427 -26.92 -21.73 -7.37
CA LYS A 427 -27.23 -20.33 -7.05
C LYS A 427 -26.00 -19.51 -7.39
N ARG A 428 -26.07 -18.74 -8.49
CA ARG A 428 -25.15 -17.61 -8.70
C ARG A 428 -25.16 -16.75 -7.44
N LEU A 429 -24.00 -16.30 -6.97
CA LEU A 429 -23.87 -15.11 -6.14
C LEU A 429 -24.47 -13.93 -6.93
N ALA A 430 -25.75 -13.67 -6.67
CA ALA A 430 -26.45 -12.51 -7.20
C ALA A 430 -25.93 -11.27 -6.49
N LEU A 431 -25.50 -10.29 -7.29
CA LEU A 431 -25.33 -8.90 -6.88
C LEU A 431 -26.57 -8.44 -6.08
N LEU A 432 -26.34 -7.77 -4.95
CA LEU A 432 -27.39 -7.22 -4.09
C LEU A 432 -28.44 -6.40 -4.88
N PRO A 433 -29.74 -6.48 -4.52
CA PRO A 433 -30.78 -5.54 -4.98
C PRO A 433 -30.68 -4.18 -4.25
N PRO A 434 -31.35 -3.12 -4.74
CA PRO A 434 -31.29 -1.76 -4.17
C PRO A 434 -31.92 -1.69 -2.75
N PRO A 435 -31.64 -0.63 -1.97
CA PRO A 435 -31.87 -0.66 -0.53
C PRO A 435 -33.34 -0.44 -0.17
N SER A 436 -33.87 -1.28 0.72
CA SER A 436 -35.04 -0.94 1.51
C SER A 436 -35.01 -1.63 2.89
N THR A 437 -34.88 -0.78 3.91
CA THR A 437 -35.53 -0.80 5.24
C THR A 437 -35.73 -2.14 5.96
N GLY A 438 -35.18 -2.22 7.18
CA GLY A 438 -35.81 -2.98 8.28
C GLY A 438 -34.91 -3.95 9.04
N ASP A 439 -34.45 -3.47 10.21
CA ASP A 439 -34.21 -4.14 11.49
C ASP A 439 -33.45 -5.47 11.62
N SER A 440 -32.30 -5.32 12.30
CA SER A 440 -31.85 -5.98 13.54
C SER A 440 -31.44 -7.47 13.56
N SER A 441 -30.28 -7.62 14.22
CA SER A 441 -29.74 -8.78 14.95
C SER A 441 -28.87 -9.79 14.19
N ASN A 442 -27.61 -9.80 14.62
CA ASN A 442 -26.47 -10.58 14.15
C ASN A 442 -26.28 -11.82 15.06
N PRO A 443 -25.77 -12.94 14.55
CA PRO A 443 -24.70 -13.62 15.27
C PRO A 443 -23.46 -13.91 14.41
N LYS A 444 -22.31 -13.65 15.04
CA LYS A 444 -20.94 -13.49 14.53
C LYS A 444 -20.32 -14.76 13.90
N HIS A 445 -19.70 -14.61 12.72
CA HIS A 445 -18.63 -15.48 12.17
C HIS A 445 -17.23 -14.89 12.47
N LYS A 446 -16.23 -15.78 12.59
CA LYS A 446 -14.83 -15.49 12.97
C LYS A 446 -13.91 -15.38 11.72
N ALA A 447 -12.87 -14.55 11.84
CA ALA A 447 -11.99 -14.08 10.76
C ALA A 447 -10.64 -14.83 10.69
N VAL A 448 -10.05 -14.88 9.49
CA VAL A 448 -8.69 -15.38 9.20
C VAL A 448 -7.72 -14.24 8.89
N ALA A 449 -6.46 -14.42 9.29
CA ALA A 449 -5.52 -13.35 9.64
C ALA A 449 -4.72 -12.78 8.45
N GLN A 450 -4.69 -11.44 8.37
CA GLN A 450 -3.97 -10.65 7.36
C GLN A 450 -2.43 -10.61 7.59
N PRO A 451 -1.62 -10.42 6.52
CA PRO A 451 -0.19 -10.16 6.67
C PRO A 451 0.09 -8.87 7.48
N ILE A 452 1.16 -8.89 8.26
CA ILE A 452 1.47 -7.90 9.31
C ILE A 452 1.97 -6.56 8.75
N TYR A 453 2.74 -6.58 7.66
CA TYR A 453 3.35 -5.38 7.07
C TYR A 453 3.04 -5.27 5.58
N ASP A 454 2.80 -4.04 5.12
CA ASP A 454 2.77 -3.72 3.69
C ASP A 454 4.20 -3.61 3.11
N THR A 455 4.73 -4.75 2.67
CA THR A 455 6.08 -4.84 2.09
C THR A 455 6.27 -3.98 0.83
N HIS A 456 5.19 -3.56 0.16
CA HIS A 456 5.26 -2.71 -1.03
C HIS A 456 5.86 -1.34 -0.68
N CYS A 457 5.47 -0.76 0.44
CA CYS A 457 6.00 0.54 0.88
C CYS A 457 7.52 0.50 1.11
N LEU A 458 8.03 -0.55 1.75
CA LEU A 458 9.48 -0.70 1.96
C LEU A 458 10.23 -0.94 0.64
N SER A 459 9.68 -1.74 -0.27
CA SER A 459 10.29 -1.98 -1.57
C SER A 459 10.31 -0.71 -2.44
N SER A 460 9.23 0.08 -2.40
CA SER A 460 9.12 1.37 -3.10
C SER A 460 10.13 2.38 -2.54
N TYR A 461 10.26 2.42 -1.22
CA TYR A 461 11.26 3.25 -0.54
C TYR A 461 12.69 2.92 -1.05
N PHE A 462 13.07 1.64 -1.12
CA PHE A 462 14.40 1.22 -1.61
C PHE A 462 14.66 1.55 -3.09
N ARG A 463 13.63 1.75 -3.91
CA ARG A 463 13.80 2.16 -5.32
C ARG A 463 14.16 3.65 -5.46
N THR A 464 13.83 4.48 -4.47
CA THR A 464 14.21 5.90 -4.45
C THR A 464 15.73 6.08 -4.34
N PRO A 465 16.31 7.21 -4.79
CA PRO A 465 17.73 7.51 -4.55
C PRO A 465 18.10 7.43 -3.06
N TYR A 466 17.15 7.80 -2.20
CA TYR A 466 17.35 7.82 -0.75
C TYR A 466 17.40 6.41 -0.17
N GLY A 467 16.45 5.55 -0.53
CA GLY A 467 16.41 4.17 -0.03
C GLY A 467 17.67 3.37 -0.40
N LYS A 468 18.30 3.65 -1.55
CA LYS A 468 19.59 3.04 -1.93
C LYS A 468 20.75 3.40 -0.99
N THR A 469 20.65 4.54 -0.32
CA THR A 469 21.66 5.05 0.62
C THR A 469 21.29 4.83 2.09
N THR A 470 20.08 4.35 2.37
CA THR A 470 19.60 4.10 3.72
C THR A 470 20.30 2.90 4.32
N SER A 471 20.99 3.15 5.42
CA SER A 471 21.73 2.20 6.24
C SER A 471 20.99 1.82 7.52
N TYR A 472 20.06 2.67 7.99
CA TYR A 472 19.32 2.48 9.23
C TYR A 472 17.84 2.86 9.12
N PHE A 473 16.97 2.14 9.81
CA PHE A 473 15.55 2.46 10.00
C PHE A 473 15.28 2.71 11.48
N LEU A 474 14.76 3.89 11.78
CA LEU A 474 14.28 4.31 13.08
C LEU A 474 12.78 4.01 13.16
N VAL A 475 12.43 2.91 13.81
CA VAL A 475 11.04 2.55 14.08
C VAL A 475 10.57 3.37 15.27
N GLN A 476 9.62 4.26 15.05
CA GLN A 476 9.20 5.31 15.98
C GLN A 476 7.77 5.09 16.47
N TRP A 477 7.50 5.42 17.74
CA TRP A 477 6.15 5.40 18.33
C TRP A 477 6.02 6.51 19.37
N ILE A 478 4.79 6.91 19.66
CA ILE A 478 4.48 7.97 20.64
C ILE A 478 3.84 7.36 21.88
N ASP A 479 4.39 7.68 23.06
CA ASP A 479 3.83 7.27 24.36
C ASP A 479 2.74 8.25 24.88
N TYR A 480 2.18 8.01 26.07
CA TYR A 480 1.09 8.83 26.61
C TYR A 480 1.47 10.29 26.87
N LEU A 481 2.75 10.57 27.06
CA LEU A 481 3.27 11.92 27.28
C LEU A 481 3.56 12.66 25.97
N GLY A 482 3.33 12.04 24.82
CA GLY A 482 3.67 12.63 23.53
C GLY A 482 5.15 12.49 23.18
N THR A 483 5.89 11.64 23.89
CA THR A 483 7.33 11.44 23.67
C THR A 483 7.55 10.53 22.46
N LEU A 484 8.37 11.00 21.52
CA LEU A 484 8.81 10.20 20.38
C LEU A 484 9.89 9.19 20.81
N ARG A 485 9.49 7.94 20.96
CA ARG A 485 10.39 6.81 21.27
C ARG A 485 10.78 6.12 19.98
N CYS A 486 11.94 5.45 19.97
CA CYS A 486 12.36 4.69 18.80
C CYS A 486 13.19 3.45 19.12
N ARG A 487 13.26 2.55 18.13
CA ARG A 487 14.23 1.47 18.05
C ARG A 487 14.87 1.48 16.67
N SER A 488 16.21 1.46 16.65
CA SER A 488 16.99 1.53 15.42
C SER A 488 17.33 0.14 14.88
N TYR A 489 17.21 -0.03 13.57
CA TYR A 489 17.55 -1.26 12.88
C TYR A 489 18.49 -0.98 11.71
N PRO A 490 19.60 -1.74 11.55
CA PRO A 490 20.32 -1.78 10.29
C PRO A 490 19.38 -2.22 9.16
N THR A 491 19.57 -1.69 7.94
CA THR A 491 18.74 -1.99 6.77
C THR A 491 18.50 -3.48 6.55
N THR A 492 19.54 -4.31 6.66
CA THR A 492 19.43 -5.77 6.51
C THR A 492 18.51 -6.39 7.56
N SER A 493 18.61 -5.96 8.82
CA SER A 493 17.81 -6.46 9.93
C SER A 493 16.36 -5.98 9.84
N PHE A 494 16.15 -4.72 9.46
CA PHE A 494 14.81 -4.17 9.25
C PHE A 494 14.09 -4.87 8.10
N ASN A 495 14.78 -5.05 6.97
CA ASN A 495 14.23 -5.78 5.83
C ASN A 495 13.89 -7.22 6.23
N ARG A 496 14.78 -7.92 6.94
CA ARG A 496 14.48 -9.28 7.45
C ARG A 496 13.25 -9.30 8.35
N LEU A 497 13.12 -8.32 9.26
CA LEU A 497 11.97 -8.20 10.16
C LEU A 497 10.66 -8.03 9.41
N VAL A 498 10.65 -7.13 8.42
CA VAL A 498 9.48 -6.83 7.58
C VAL A 498 9.11 -8.03 6.69
N GLN A 499 10.09 -8.63 6.01
CA GLN A 499 9.87 -9.77 5.12
C GLN A 499 9.42 -11.03 5.87
N ALA A 500 9.92 -11.23 7.10
CA ALA A 500 9.51 -12.34 7.94
C ALA A 500 8.14 -12.14 8.62
N GLY A 501 7.55 -10.94 8.52
CA GLY A 501 6.33 -10.61 9.27
C GLY A 501 6.54 -10.68 10.78
N ASN A 502 7.68 -10.22 11.30
CA ASN A 502 7.94 -10.24 12.74
C ASN A 502 7.57 -8.92 13.38
N ARG A 503 6.79 -8.94 14.47
CA ARG A 503 6.51 -7.75 15.27
C ARG A 503 7.62 -7.45 16.27
N ILE A 504 7.75 -6.19 16.65
CA ILE A 504 8.79 -5.74 17.57
C ILE A 504 8.26 -5.80 18.99
N GLY A 505 8.65 -6.83 19.74
CA GLY A 505 8.30 -6.94 21.15
C GLY A 505 8.96 -5.86 22.02
N ILE A 506 8.17 -5.19 22.86
CA ILE A 506 8.61 -4.26 23.91
C ILE A 506 7.86 -4.55 25.22
N SER A 507 8.41 -4.10 26.35
CA SER A 507 7.71 -4.20 27.64
C SER A 507 6.40 -3.43 27.61
N ARG A 508 5.32 -4.02 28.14
CA ARG A 508 4.03 -3.32 28.31
C ARG A 508 4.19 -2.05 29.15
N GLY A 509 5.11 -2.06 30.13
CA GLY A 509 5.38 -0.92 31.00
C GLY A 509 5.85 0.34 30.26
N ASN A 510 6.34 0.24 29.02
CA ASN A 510 6.82 1.41 28.27
C ASN A 510 5.74 2.47 28.02
N LEU A 511 4.45 2.10 28.00
CA LEU A 511 3.35 3.05 27.82
C LEU A 511 3.10 3.94 29.04
N HIS A 512 3.54 3.48 30.22
CA HIS A 512 3.19 4.11 31.50
C HIS A 512 4.40 4.62 32.26
N THR A 513 5.60 4.52 31.71
CA THR A 513 6.79 5.19 32.24
C THR A 513 6.82 6.67 31.86
N LEU A 514 7.43 7.50 32.70
CA LEU A 514 7.68 8.91 32.35
C LEU A 514 8.76 9.05 31.25
N GLN A 515 9.02 10.29 30.81
CA GLN A 515 9.96 10.59 29.71
C GLN A 515 11.41 10.16 30.01
N ASP A 516 11.76 9.98 31.28
CA ASP A 516 13.07 9.50 31.73
C ASP A 516 12.98 8.14 32.43
N ASP A 517 12.00 7.34 32.02
CA ASP A 517 11.78 5.95 32.42
C ASP A 517 11.43 5.74 33.91
N ALA A 518 11.12 6.82 34.64
CA ALA A 518 10.58 6.72 35.99
C ALA A 518 9.25 5.94 35.99
N ILE A 519 9.14 5.01 36.94
CA ILE A 519 8.01 4.09 37.07
C ILE A 519 6.83 4.82 37.70
N THR A 520 5.66 4.75 37.06
CA THR A 520 4.40 5.24 37.61
C THR A 520 3.57 4.08 38.18
N PRO A 521 2.55 4.34 39.01
CA PRO A 521 1.67 3.28 39.51
C PRO A 521 0.92 2.49 38.41
N ALA A 522 0.79 3.04 37.21
CA ALA A 522 0.16 2.36 36.08
C ALA A 522 1.11 1.34 35.39
N VAL A 523 2.42 1.41 35.66
CA VAL A 523 3.40 0.51 35.04
C VAL A 523 3.16 -0.93 35.50
N ASN A 524 2.99 -1.80 34.51
CA ASN A 524 3.11 -3.24 34.70
C ASN A 524 4.50 -3.71 34.25
N THR A 525 5.27 -4.28 35.16
CA THR A 525 6.62 -4.82 34.89
C THR A 525 6.58 -6.19 34.19
N THR A 526 5.39 -6.77 34.05
CA THR A 526 5.14 -8.03 33.36
C THR A 526 4.35 -7.82 32.07
N GLY A 527 4.54 -8.73 31.12
CA GLY A 527 3.83 -8.71 29.84
C GLY A 527 4.56 -7.92 28.75
N GLN A 528 4.10 -8.16 27.52
CA GLN A 528 4.71 -7.67 26.31
C GLN A 528 3.63 -7.07 25.40
N ILE A 529 3.98 -5.96 24.76
CA ILE A 529 3.22 -5.39 23.65
C ILE A 529 4.12 -5.37 22.42
N TYR A 530 3.51 -5.21 21.26
CA TYR A 530 4.20 -5.27 19.99
C TYR A 530 4.11 -3.93 19.27
N VAL A 531 5.25 -3.42 18.82
CA VAL A 531 5.35 -2.26 17.94
C VAL A 531 5.34 -2.76 16.49
N GLU A 532 4.42 -2.23 15.70
CA GLU A 532 4.26 -2.55 14.28
C GLU A 532 4.46 -1.27 13.45
N PRO A 533 5.62 -1.08 12.78
CA PRO A 533 5.84 0.06 11.88
C PRO A 533 4.85 0.07 10.72
N ASP A 534 4.20 1.21 10.53
CA ASP A 534 3.41 1.51 9.35
C ASP A 534 4.34 1.96 8.23
N LEU A 535 4.61 1.06 7.30
CA LEU A 535 5.60 1.28 6.24
C LEU A 535 5.17 2.39 5.27
N SER A 536 3.89 2.77 5.23
CA SER A 536 3.42 3.91 4.42
C SER A 536 3.94 5.25 4.93
N THR A 537 4.38 5.31 6.19
CA THR A 537 4.96 6.51 6.83
C THR A 537 6.47 6.64 6.62
N LEU A 538 7.09 5.74 5.85
CA LEU A 538 8.53 5.73 5.59
C LEU A 538 9.01 7.06 4.99
N ARG A 539 9.88 7.77 5.70
CA ARG A 539 10.54 8.98 5.21
C ARG A 539 12.05 8.92 5.39
N PRO A 540 12.84 9.31 4.38
CA PRO A 540 14.28 9.44 4.56
C PRO A 540 14.59 10.60 5.51
N ILE A 541 15.72 10.52 6.20
CA ILE A 541 16.28 11.65 6.93
C ILE A 541 17.44 12.24 6.12
N HIS A 542 17.30 13.50 5.70
CA HIS A 542 18.35 14.25 4.99
C HIS A 542 19.30 15.04 5.91
N TRP A 543 19.15 14.89 7.23
CA TRP A 543 20.00 15.57 8.19
C TRP A 543 21.36 14.88 8.28
N LYS A 544 22.45 15.65 8.19
CA LYS A 544 23.83 15.15 8.29
C LYS A 544 24.09 14.32 9.56
N ASP A 545 23.33 14.52 10.63
CA ASP A 545 23.54 13.83 11.92
C ASP A 545 23.00 12.40 11.95
N LEU A 546 22.00 12.12 11.11
CA LEU A 546 21.41 10.80 10.93
C LEU A 546 21.53 10.38 9.47
N GLN A 547 22.69 10.66 8.87
CA GLN A 547 22.95 10.37 7.47
C GLN A 547 22.73 8.88 7.19
N GLY A 548 21.92 8.58 6.18
CA GLY A 548 21.54 7.21 5.84
C GLY A 548 20.49 6.61 6.76
N ALA A 549 19.76 7.39 7.56
CA ALA A 549 18.61 6.91 8.32
C ALA A 549 17.27 7.18 7.60
N ALA A 550 16.26 6.40 7.94
CA ALA A 550 14.86 6.60 7.59
C ALA A 550 13.99 6.42 8.83
N THR A 551 12.84 7.09 8.91
CA THR A 551 11.86 6.90 9.99
C THR A 551 10.62 6.16 9.51
N ALA A 552 10.00 5.39 10.40
CA ALA A 552 8.66 4.82 10.22
C ALA A 552 7.89 4.96 11.53
N ILE A 553 6.71 5.57 11.49
CA ILE A 553 5.80 5.67 12.64
C ILE A 553 5.07 4.34 12.82
N SER A 554 4.79 3.99 14.07
CA SER A 554 4.30 2.65 14.45
C SER A 554 3.04 2.72 15.31
N SER A 555 2.30 1.63 15.29
CA SER A 555 1.15 1.39 16.18
C SER A 555 1.45 0.22 17.12
N PHE A 556 0.74 0.16 18.25
CA PHE A 556 0.85 -0.97 19.19
C PHE A 556 -0.18 -2.05 18.89
N LYS A 557 0.24 -3.30 19.04
CA LYS A 557 -0.53 -4.51 18.85
C LYS A 557 -0.39 -5.46 20.04
N THR A 558 -1.38 -6.30 20.22
CA THR A 558 -1.32 -7.49 21.07
C THR A 558 -0.54 -8.62 20.37
N ALA A 559 -0.28 -9.72 21.08
CA ALA A 559 0.48 -10.85 20.55
C ALA A 559 -0.16 -11.52 19.33
N ASP A 560 -1.49 -11.62 19.32
CA ASP A 560 -2.30 -12.14 18.21
C ASP A 560 -2.45 -11.13 17.05
N GLY A 561 -1.87 -9.93 17.17
CA GLY A 561 -1.88 -8.92 16.13
C GLY A 561 -3.11 -8.02 16.10
N THR A 562 -4.03 -8.17 17.05
CA THR A 562 -5.12 -7.21 17.22
C THR A 562 -4.60 -5.85 17.65
N ARG A 563 -5.36 -4.79 17.35
CA ARG A 563 -5.02 -3.43 17.78
C ARG A 563 -5.04 -3.39 19.31
N LEU A 564 -4.03 -2.76 19.90
CA LEU A 564 -4.06 -2.48 21.34
C LEU A 564 -4.95 -1.25 21.56
N ASP A 565 -6.01 -1.38 22.36
CA ASP A 565 -6.95 -0.27 22.63
C ASP A 565 -6.26 0.94 23.27
N GLU A 566 -5.22 0.69 24.06
CA GLU A 566 -4.35 1.71 24.67
C GLU A 566 -3.41 2.41 23.65
N CYS A 567 -3.47 2.10 22.35
CA CYS A 567 -2.58 2.70 21.36
C CYS A 567 -3.08 4.07 20.85
N PRO A 568 -2.37 5.18 21.14
CA PRO A 568 -2.82 6.52 20.74
C PRO A 568 -3.11 6.64 19.23
N ARG A 569 -2.17 6.17 18.40
CA ARG A 569 -2.29 6.21 16.93
C ARG A 569 -3.47 5.37 16.42
N SER A 570 -3.69 4.18 16.99
CA SER A 570 -4.78 3.29 16.58
C SER A 570 -6.15 3.79 16.99
N VAL A 571 -6.27 4.46 18.15
CA VAL A 571 -7.53 5.10 18.58
C VAL A 571 -7.91 6.19 17.57
N LEU A 572 -6.97 7.07 17.21
CA LEU A 572 -7.23 8.12 16.22
C LEU A 572 -7.62 7.55 14.84
N GLN A 573 -6.91 6.51 14.38
CA GLN A 573 -7.22 5.83 13.12
C GLN A 573 -8.65 5.27 13.13
N THR A 574 -9.05 4.64 14.24
CA THR A 574 -10.39 4.06 14.38
C THR A 574 -11.48 5.14 14.32
N LEU A 575 -11.25 6.30 14.92
CA LEU A 575 -12.17 7.43 14.85
C LEU A 575 -12.23 8.03 13.44
N ALA A 576 -11.09 8.15 12.74
CA ALA A 576 -11.06 8.59 11.35
C ALA A 576 -11.87 7.66 10.44
N ASP A 577 -11.67 6.35 10.58
CA ASP A 577 -12.39 5.34 9.81
C ASP A 577 -13.90 5.41 10.10
N ARG A 578 -14.30 5.58 11.37
CA ARG A 578 -15.72 5.72 11.76
C ARG A 578 -16.36 6.97 11.19
N LEU A 579 -15.72 8.13 11.30
CA LEU A 579 -16.24 9.38 10.73
C LEU A 579 -16.44 9.25 9.21
N ARG A 580 -15.50 8.63 8.51
CA ARG A 580 -15.61 8.39 7.06
C ARG A 580 -16.71 7.39 6.71
N HIS A 581 -16.74 6.23 7.35
CA HIS A 581 -17.64 5.13 6.96
C HIS A 581 -19.05 5.25 7.53
N GLN A 582 -19.23 5.81 8.73
CA GLN A 582 -20.53 5.92 9.40
C GLN A 582 -21.21 7.26 9.10
N HIS A 583 -20.44 8.33 8.93
CA HIS A 583 -20.99 9.69 8.75
C HIS A 583 -20.65 10.30 7.38
N GLY A 584 -19.85 9.63 6.54
CA GLY A 584 -19.45 10.18 5.23
C GLY A 584 -18.55 11.42 5.35
N LEU A 585 -17.94 11.65 6.52
CA LEU A 585 -17.13 12.83 6.81
C LEU A 585 -15.65 12.53 6.60
N GLU A 586 -15.06 13.21 5.62
CA GLU A 586 -13.62 13.28 5.47
C GLU A 586 -13.09 14.47 6.28
N VAL A 587 -12.16 14.20 7.19
CA VAL A 587 -11.59 15.21 8.09
C VAL A 587 -10.14 15.48 7.68
N LEU A 588 -9.86 16.73 7.36
CA LEU A 588 -8.51 17.23 7.12
C LEU A 588 -8.06 18.10 8.29
N VAL A 589 -6.80 17.94 8.70
CA VAL A 589 -6.18 18.72 9.77
C VAL A 589 -4.89 19.35 9.29
N GLY A 590 -4.76 20.66 9.46
CA GLY A 590 -3.51 21.40 9.35
C GLY A 590 -3.08 21.90 10.72
N PHE A 591 -1.77 21.95 10.97
CA PHE A 591 -1.20 22.41 12.24
C PHE A 591 -0.39 23.68 12.06
N GLU A 592 -0.51 24.61 13.01
CA GLU A 592 0.38 25.75 13.20
C GLU A 592 1.30 25.42 14.38
N LEU A 593 2.60 25.30 14.12
CA LEU A 593 3.59 24.94 15.13
C LEU A 593 4.35 26.19 15.56
N GLU A 594 4.10 26.70 16.75
CA GLU A 594 4.94 27.73 17.35
C GLU A 594 6.14 27.08 18.05
N VAL A 595 7.34 27.62 17.81
CA VAL A 595 8.59 27.11 18.36
C VAL A 595 9.53 28.26 18.73
N THR A 596 10.26 28.13 19.83
CA THR A 596 11.27 29.10 20.23
C THR A 596 12.68 28.54 20.03
N PHE A 597 13.54 29.29 19.32
CA PHE A 597 14.96 28.98 19.19
C PHE A 597 15.79 29.69 20.25
N LEU A 598 16.58 28.92 21.00
CA LEU A 598 17.36 29.37 22.15
C LEU A 598 18.84 29.04 21.95
N HIS A 599 19.74 29.90 22.42
CA HIS A 599 21.15 29.57 22.58
C HIS A 599 21.35 28.48 23.64
N LEU A 600 22.29 27.57 23.38
CA LEU A 600 22.74 26.60 24.38
C LEU A 600 23.55 27.31 25.49
N PRO A 601 23.43 26.89 26.76
CA PRO A 601 24.25 27.45 27.84
C PRO A 601 25.76 27.22 27.58
N ALA A 602 26.60 28.20 27.91
CA ALA A 602 28.05 28.03 27.87
C ALA A 602 28.49 26.98 28.93
N ASN A 603 29.28 25.96 28.52
CA ASN A 603 29.83 24.84 29.32
C ASN A 603 29.08 23.49 29.34
N SER A 604 28.56 22.99 28.22
CA SER A 604 28.02 21.61 28.11
C SER A 604 29.09 20.49 27.98
N ARG A 605 30.35 20.71 28.37
CA ARG A 605 31.44 19.70 28.32
C ARG A 605 31.95 19.36 29.74
N GLY A 606 31.16 18.62 30.51
CA GLY A 606 31.63 17.97 31.74
C GLY A 606 30.56 17.93 32.85
N PRO A 607 30.47 16.84 33.63
CA PRO A 607 29.61 16.78 34.80
C PRO A 607 30.36 17.37 36.00
N SER A 608 30.21 18.66 36.24
CA SER A 608 30.50 19.24 37.55
C SER A 608 29.53 20.39 37.84
N GLU A 609 29.13 20.43 39.10
CA GLU A 609 28.02 21.16 39.71
C GLU A 609 27.96 22.66 39.40
N GLN A 610 26.73 23.18 39.37
CA GLN A 610 26.35 24.61 39.42
C GLN A 610 26.91 25.53 38.32
N ASN A 611 26.45 25.35 37.08
CA ASN A 611 26.49 26.39 36.04
C ASN A 611 25.06 26.84 35.74
N SER A 612 24.78 28.15 35.77
CA SER A 612 23.47 28.71 35.44
C SER A 612 23.07 28.31 34.01
N SER A 613 22.00 27.54 33.89
CA SER A 613 21.53 26.94 32.64
C SER A 613 20.69 27.92 31.82
N ASN A 614 21.20 29.14 31.58
CA ASN A 614 20.39 30.17 30.94
C ASN A 614 20.33 29.95 29.43
N TYR A 615 19.35 29.15 29.02
CA TYR A 615 18.80 29.22 27.67
C TYR A 615 18.26 30.64 27.42
N ALA A 616 18.70 31.27 26.35
CA ALA A 616 18.27 32.62 25.97
C ALA A 616 17.80 32.63 24.51
N PRO A 617 16.75 33.37 24.15
CA PRO A 617 16.32 33.50 22.76
C PRO A 617 17.47 33.89 21.80
N ILE A 618 17.43 33.34 20.58
CA ILE A 618 18.43 33.60 19.55
C ILE A 618 18.47 35.08 19.09
N GLU A 619 17.35 35.81 19.18
CA GLU A 619 17.32 37.25 18.91
C GLU A 619 17.01 38.06 20.17
N SER A 620 17.59 39.26 20.25
CA SER A 620 17.33 40.22 21.32
C SER A 620 16.09 41.08 21.04
N ILE A 621 15.54 41.64 22.12
CA ILE A 621 14.27 42.37 22.22
C ILE A 621 14.07 43.51 21.20
N ALA A 622 15.13 44.05 20.60
CA ALA A 622 15.03 45.23 19.74
C ALA A 622 14.68 44.92 18.27
N ALA A 623 14.75 43.65 17.84
CA ALA A 623 14.72 43.30 16.42
C ALA A 623 13.79 42.13 16.05
N HIS A 624 12.90 41.72 16.95
CA HIS A 624 11.96 40.61 16.75
C HIS A 624 10.53 41.04 17.10
N ALA A 625 9.59 40.85 16.17
CA ALA A 625 8.15 40.98 16.38
C ALA A 625 7.39 40.15 15.33
N TRP A 626 6.07 40.02 15.52
CA TRP A 626 5.20 39.28 14.60
C TRP A 626 5.34 39.72 13.15
N GLY A 627 5.66 38.79 12.25
CA GLY A 627 5.78 39.03 10.81
C GLY A 627 6.98 39.88 10.38
N THR A 628 7.98 40.07 11.25
CA THR A 628 9.20 40.83 10.92
C THR A 628 10.29 39.97 10.26
N LEU A 629 11.12 40.62 9.43
CA LEU A 629 12.39 40.11 8.92
C LEU A 629 13.45 41.22 9.05
N SER A 630 13.94 41.42 10.28
CA SER A 630 14.99 42.39 10.58
C SER A 630 16.35 41.94 10.04
N PRO A 631 17.34 42.84 9.91
CA PRO A 631 18.70 42.47 9.53
C PRO A 631 19.30 41.38 10.44
N THR A 632 18.97 41.39 11.73
CA THR A 632 19.38 40.36 12.69
C THR A 632 18.75 39.01 12.35
N GLN A 633 17.44 38.96 12.10
CA GLN A 633 16.75 37.73 11.70
C GLN A 633 17.25 37.21 10.35
N ALA A 634 17.46 38.10 9.37
CA ALA A 634 18.01 37.77 8.05
C ALA A 634 19.43 37.17 8.12
N HIS A 635 20.24 37.61 9.09
CA HIS A 635 21.59 37.10 9.29
C HIS A 635 21.63 35.82 10.13
N ASN A 636 20.92 35.78 11.26
CA ASN A 636 21.06 34.72 12.26
C ASN A 636 20.13 33.53 11.99
N THR A 637 18.87 33.78 11.65
CA THR A 637 17.81 32.76 11.75
C THR A 637 17.24 32.37 10.39
N TRP A 638 17.19 33.30 9.43
CA TRP A 638 16.76 33.02 8.06
C TRP A 638 17.56 31.87 7.42
N PRO A 639 18.90 31.80 7.52
CA PRO A 639 19.65 30.69 6.94
C PRO A 639 19.32 29.32 7.55
N LEU A 640 19.03 29.28 8.86
CA LEU A 640 18.57 28.09 9.57
C LEU A 640 17.19 27.65 9.04
N ILE A 641 16.24 28.56 9.03
CA ILE A 641 14.85 28.29 8.66
C ILE A 641 14.74 27.86 7.19
N VAL A 642 15.38 28.56 6.26
CA VAL A 642 15.35 28.17 4.83
C VAL A 642 15.91 26.77 4.64
N LYS A 643 17.03 26.45 5.30
CA LYS A 643 17.62 25.11 5.21
C LYS A 643 16.74 24.03 5.83
N LEU A 644 16.00 24.35 6.89
CA LEU A 644 15.01 23.45 7.49
C LEU A 644 13.84 23.20 6.51
N VAL A 645 13.28 24.26 5.93
CA VAL A 645 12.15 24.18 5.00
C VAL A 645 12.52 23.39 3.74
N GLU A 646 13.68 23.67 3.14
CA GLU A 646 14.21 22.91 2.00
C GLU A 646 14.34 21.40 2.33
N GLU A 647 14.82 21.07 3.53
CA GLU A 647 14.98 19.68 3.98
C GLU A 647 13.64 19.00 4.21
N LEU A 648 12.70 19.65 4.89
CA LEU A 648 11.33 19.15 5.07
C LEU A 648 10.65 18.90 3.72
N GLN A 649 10.77 19.84 2.78
CA GLN A 649 10.22 19.70 1.44
C GLN A 649 10.86 18.50 0.71
N SER A 650 12.17 18.29 0.83
CA SER A 650 12.87 17.18 0.18
C SER A 650 12.44 15.78 0.66
N VAL A 651 11.90 15.68 1.89
CA VAL A 651 11.32 14.45 2.45
C VAL A 651 9.80 14.36 2.27
N GLY A 652 9.19 15.27 1.50
CA GLY A 652 7.76 15.29 1.20
C GLY A 652 6.88 15.91 2.28
N ILE A 653 7.42 16.85 3.07
CA ILE A 653 6.68 17.66 4.04
C ILE A 653 6.81 19.13 3.59
N PRO A 654 5.91 19.63 2.73
CA PRO A 654 5.94 21.04 2.35
C PRO A 654 5.49 21.90 3.55
N ILE A 655 6.14 23.03 3.76
CA ILE A 655 5.67 24.09 4.66
C ILE A 655 4.87 25.09 3.81
N GLU A 656 3.63 25.38 4.19
CA GLU A 656 2.75 26.32 3.48
C GLU A 656 3.28 27.75 3.61
N HIS A 657 3.58 28.15 4.85
CA HIS A 657 4.29 29.37 5.17
C HIS A 657 4.93 29.28 6.56
N PHE A 658 5.83 30.21 6.85
CA PHE A 658 6.42 30.41 8.16
C PHE A 658 6.64 31.91 8.40
N HIS A 659 6.64 32.34 9.65
CA HIS A 659 6.95 33.72 10.04
C HIS A 659 7.49 33.79 11.46
N SER A 660 8.09 34.93 11.80
CA SER A 660 8.37 35.29 13.18
C SER A 660 7.08 35.54 13.94
N GLU A 661 7.06 35.12 15.20
CA GLU A 661 5.94 35.33 16.11
C GLU A 661 6.22 36.51 17.05
N SER A 662 5.28 36.78 17.96
CA SER A 662 5.41 37.92 18.87
C SER A 662 6.55 37.76 19.90
N GLY A 663 6.88 36.53 20.27
CA GLY A 663 7.93 36.23 21.24
C GLY A 663 9.35 36.25 20.63
N GLN A 664 10.34 36.68 21.40
CA GLN A 664 11.74 36.62 20.98
C GLN A 664 12.18 35.18 20.65
N GLY A 665 12.86 34.99 19.51
CA GLY A 665 13.25 33.66 19.08
C GLY A 665 12.09 32.79 18.61
N GLN A 666 10.86 33.31 18.62
CA GLN A 666 9.66 32.54 18.33
C GLN A 666 9.33 32.61 16.85
N TYR A 667 9.02 31.45 16.27
CA TYR A 667 8.60 31.32 14.89
C TYR A 667 7.43 30.36 14.81
N GLU A 668 6.60 30.54 13.79
CA GLU A 668 5.53 29.62 13.45
C GLU A 668 5.82 28.93 12.12
N PHE A 669 5.56 27.63 12.06
CA PHE A 669 5.57 26.83 10.84
C PHE A 669 4.17 26.26 10.58
N VAL A 670 3.62 26.53 9.40
CA VAL A 670 2.27 26.07 9.03
C VAL A 670 2.35 24.87 8.11
N LEU A 671 1.75 23.76 8.57
CA LEU A 671 1.68 22.50 7.84
C LEU A 671 0.42 22.43 6.96
N PRO A 672 0.49 21.72 5.80
CA PRO A 672 -0.66 21.50 4.94
C PRO A 672 -1.75 20.72 5.67
N ALA A 673 -3.00 20.94 5.26
CA ALA A 673 -4.12 20.14 5.72
C ALA A 673 -4.03 18.71 5.14
N LEU A 674 -3.93 17.71 6.01
CA LEU A 674 -3.77 16.29 5.65
C LEU A 674 -4.82 15.43 6.33
N PRO A 675 -5.06 14.19 5.86
CA PRO A 675 -5.90 13.23 6.56
C PRO A 675 -5.46 13.04 8.02
N LEU A 676 -6.43 12.90 8.92
CA LEU A 676 -6.28 12.99 10.38
C LEU A 676 -5.02 12.33 10.96
N VAL A 677 -4.78 11.04 10.69
CA VAL A 677 -3.63 10.31 11.24
C VAL A 677 -2.32 10.77 10.59
N THR A 678 -2.33 10.98 9.27
CA THR A 678 -1.17 11.46 8.52
C THR A 678 -0.76 12.87 8.95
N ALA A 679 -1.70 13.75 9.29
CA ALA A 679 -1.40 15.08 9.82
C ALA A 679 -0.58 15.00 11.11
N VAL A 680 -0.93 14.08 12.02
CA VAL A 680 -0.19 13.88 13.26
C VAL A 680 1.16 13.17 13.02
N ASP A 681 1.23 12.19 12.12
CA ASP A 681 2.49 11.56 11.70
C ASP A 681 3.49 12.63 11.21
N VAL A 682 3.03 13.53 10.32
CA VAL A 682 3.83 14.63 9.75
C VAL A 682 4.20 15.67 10.81
N LEU A 683 3.32 15.97 11.76
CA LEU A 683 3.59 16.88 12.86
C LEU A 683 4.80 16.41 13.69
N TYR A 684 4.82 15.15 14.12
CA TYR A 684 5.95 14.62 14.90
C TYR A 684 7.25 14.56 14.10
N GLN A 685 7.18 14.19 12.82
CA GLN A 685 8.34 14.22 11.93
C GLN A 685 8.91 15.65 11.78
N THR A 686 8.03 16.65 11.68
CA THR A 686 8.40 18.07 11.60
C THR A 686 9.04 18.58 12.89
N ARG A 687 8.47 18.25 14.06
CA ARG A 687 9.06 18.60 15.38
C ARG A 687 10.47 18.05 15.53
N GLN A 688 10.66 16.76 15.20
CA GLN A 688 11.98 16.12 15.24
C GLN A 688 12.96 16.82 14.29
N ALA A 689 12.52 17.19 13.09
CA ALA A 689 13.34 17.91 12.12
C ALA A 689 13.82 19.26 12.67
N ILE A 690 12.90 20.04 13.22
CA ILE A 690 13.19 21.36 13.81
C ILE A 690 14.22 21.23 14.93
N GLN A 691 14.02 20.29 15.87
CA GLN A 691 14.92 20.08 16.99
C GLN A 691 16.32 19.65 16.56
N LEU A 692 16.44 18.67 15.67
CA LEU A 692 17.72 18.19 15.18
C LEU A 692 18.44 19.27 14.36
N LYS A 693 17.71 20.01 13.54
CA LYS A 693 18.27 21.10 12.74
C LYS A 693 18.74 22.25 13.62
N ALA A 694 17.98 22.65 14.63
CA ALA A 694 18.42 23.67 15.58
C ALA A 694 19.68 23.25 16.33
N HIS A 695 19.75 22.00 16.78
CA HIS A 695 20.91 21.46 17.48
C HIS A 695 22.21 21.57 16.67
N ARG A 696 22.15 21.28 15.36
CA ARG A 696 23.27 21.46 14.42
C ARG A 696 23.83 22.88 14.37
N TRP A 697 22.97 23.85 14.60
CA TRP A 697 23.30 25.28 14.57
C TRP A 697 23.74 25.77 15.95
N GLY A 698 23.95 24.87 16.91
CA GLY A 698 24.34 25.23 18.28
C GLY A 698 23.18 25.84 19.08
N LEU A 699 21.95 25.51 18.71
CA LEU A 699 20.73 26.04 19.32
C LEU A 699 19.87 24.91 19.91
N ARG A 700 18.94 25.29 20.77
CA ARG A 700 17.82 24.47 21.21
C ARG A 700 16.55 25.02 20.59
N ALA A 701 15.83 24.21 19.81
CA ALA A 701 14.44 24.51 19.52
C ALA A 701 13.57 23.87 20.59
N THR A 702 12.62 24.62 21.14
CA THR A 702 11.67 24.11 22.13
C THR A 702 10.23 24.48 21.79
N PHE A 703 9.35 23.51 22.02
CA PHE A 703 7.89 23.65 21.94
C PHE A 703 7.24 23.74 23.33
N HIS A 704 8.03 24.03 24.37
CA HIS A 704 7.52 24.33 25.71
C HIS A 704 6.38 25.38 25.63
N PRO A 705 5.25 25.23 26.36
CA PRO A 705 4.10 26.12 26.23
C PRO A 705 4.40 27.57 26.62
N MET A 706 5.32 27.79 27.56
CA MET A 706 5.89 29.11 27.86
C MET A 706 7.39 29.05 28.26
N PRO A 707 8.36 28.98 27.31
CA PRO A 707 9.77 28.80 27.63
C PRO A 707 10.40 29.98 28.36
N SER A 708 9.80 31.16 28.25
CA SER A 708 10.12 32.33 29.04
C SER A 708 8.87 33.18 29.26
N PRO A 709 8.78 33.96 30.36
CA PRO A 709 7.61 34.79 30.63
C PRO A 709 7.20 35.65 29.42
N GLY A 710 5.94 35.56 29.03
CA GLY A 710 5.37 36.33 27.90
C GLY A 710 5.65 35.77 26.50
N ILE A 711 6.44 34.71 26.37
CA ILE A 711 6.63 33.98 25.11
C ILE A 711 5.92 32.65 25.25
N GLY A 712 4.77 32.48 24.59
CA GLY A 712 3.98 31.27 24.68
C GLY A 712 3.89 30.55 23.35
N ASN A 713 4.20 29.25 23.31
CA ASN A 713 4.09 28.43 22.09
C ASN A 713 2.77 27.64 22.08
N GLY A 714 1.95 27.87 21.07
CA GLY A 714 0.79 27.08 20.70
C GLY A 714 1.08 25.97 19.67
N MET A 715 0.07 25.11 19.50
CA MET A 715 0.06 24.06 18.49
C MET A 715 -1.34 23.99 17.85
N HIS A 716 -1.80 25.09 17.24
CA HIS A 716 -3.19 25.18 16.81
C HIS A 716 -3.53 24.12 15.75
N ALA A 717 -4.71 23.51 15.87
CA ALA A 717 -5.21 22.54 14.91
C ALA A 717 -6.38 23.11 14.11
N HIS A 718 -6.18 23.29 12.81
CA HIS A 718 -7.23 23.66 11.86
C HIS A 718 -7.90 22.43 11.29
N ILE A 719 -9.15 22.23 11.64
CA ILE A 719 -9.95 21.06 11.28
C ILE A 719 -10.98 21.47 10.22
N SER A 720 -10.90 20.82 9.07
CA SER A 720 -11.84 21.00 7.95
C SER A 720 -12.69 19.74 7.79
N LEU A 721 -14.01 19.91 7.89
CA LEU A 721 -15.01 18.90 7.55
C LEU A 721 -16.30 19.60 7.08
N ASN A 722 -17.15 18.89 6.34
CA ASN A 722 -18.46 19.42 5.97
C ASN A 722 -19.28 19.67 7.26
N PRO A 723 -19.81 20.88 7.47
CA PRO A 723 -20.21 21.30 8.81
C PRO A 723 -21.49 20.63 9.28
N GLU A 724 -21.42 19.99 10.45
CA GLU A 724 -22.57 19.70 11.30
C GLU A 724 -22.39 20.42 12.65
N ALA A 725 -23.34 21.30 13.00
CA ALA A 725 -23.28 22.09 14.23
C ALA A 725 -23.23 21.22 15.50
N SER A 726 -23.78 20.02 15.43
CA SER A 726 -23.78 19.01 16.48
C SER A 726 -22.38 18.54 16.87
N PHE A 727 -21.47 18.43 15.89
CA PHE A 727 -20.07 18.05 16.12
C PHE A 727 -19.36 19.06 17.04
N TRP A 728 -19.41 20.33 16.69
CA TRP A 728 -18.75 21.40 17.45
C TRP A 728 -19.41 21.64 18.80
N SER A 729 -20.74 21.48 18.88
CA SER A 729 -21.47 21.60 20.13
C SER A 729 -20.99 20.59 21.18
N ALA A 730 -20.78 19.33 20.79
CA ALA A 730 -20.33 18.30 21.71
C ALA A 730 -18.86 18.46 22.13
N ILE A 731 -18.01 19.00 21.25
CA ILE A 731 -16.63 19.38 21.61
C ILE A 731 -16.66 20.45 22.70
N LEU A 732 -17.44 21.53 22.52
CA LEU A 732 -17.56 22.59 23.53
C LEU A 732 -18.06 22.05 24.87
N SER A 733 -19.09 21.21 24.87
CA SER A 733 -19.61 20.59 26.11
C SER A 733 -18.62 19.63 26.78
N SER A 734 -17.66 19.08 26.04
CA SER A 734 -16.64 18.16 26.58
C SER A 734 -15.29 18.84 26.83
N LEU A 735 -15.19 20.15 26.58
CA LEU A 735 -13.92 20.85 26.41
C LEU A 735 -13.06 20.80 27.68
N ARG A 736 -13.67 20.88 28.87
CA ARG A 736 -12.96 20.75 30.16
C ARG A 736 -12.20 19.43 30.26
N GLY A 737 -12.82 18.32 29.87
CA GLY A 737 -12.17 17.01 29.87
C GLY A 737 -11.21 16.83 28.69
N ILE A 738 -11.48 17.43 27.53
CA ILE A 738 -10.57 17.42 26.37
C ILE A 738 -9.24 18.11 26.72
N CYS A 739 -9.27 19.17 27.54
CA CYS A 739 -8.06 19.87 28.00
C CYS A 739 -7.05 18.97 28.71
N ALA A 740 -7.48 17.86 29.31
CA ALA A 740 -6.54 16.89 29.89
C ALA A 740 -5.60 16.28 28.85
N PHE A 741 -5.98 16.28 27.56
CA PHE A 741 -5.17 15.80 26.45
C PHE A 741 -4.52 16.94 25.65
N THR A 742 -5.21 18.06 25.48
CA THR A 742 -4.75 19.19 24.66
C THR A 742 -3.85 20.17 25.41
N LEU A 743 -4.02 20.27 26.73
CA LEU A 743 -3.26 21.10 27.69
C LEU A 743 -2.88 20.23 28.91
N PRO A 744 -2.03 19.21 28.72
CA PRO A 744 -1.97 18.08 29.65
C PRO A 744 -1.07 18.30 30.88
N SER A 745 -0.30 19.39 30.94
CA SER A 745 0.63 19.68 32.04
C SER A 745 0.24 20.96 32.78
N GLN A 746 0.71 21.13 34.02
CA GLN A 746 0.49 22.37 34.77
C GLN A 746 1.00 23.60 34.01
N GLU A 747 2.10 23.45 33.28
CA GLU A 747 2.73 24.51 32.48
C GLU A 747 1.92 24.87 31.23
N SER A 748 1.02 24.00 30.76
CA SER A 748 0.09 24.31 29.67
C SER A 748 -0.87 25.45 30.05
N TYR A 749 -1.27 25.50 31.33
CA TYR A 749 -2.28 26.45 31.82
C TYR A 749 -1.75 27.87 31.97
N SER A 750 -0.43 28.10 31.84
CA SER A 750 0.09 29.46 31.69
C SER A 750 -0.39 30.14 30.40
N ARG A 751 -0.86 29.35 29.42
CA ARG A 751 -1.49 29.85 28.18
C ARG A 751 -2.98 30.11 28.34
N VAL A 752 -3.65 29.61 29.40
CA VAL A 752 -5.08 29.84 29.61
C VAL A 752 -5.26 31.18 30.32
N ALA A 753 -5.19 32.26 29.53
CA ALA A 753 -5.25 33.64 29.99
C ALA A 753 -6.09 34.49 29.03
N ASP A 754 -6.77 35.49 29.59
CA ASP A 754 -7.55 36.46 28.81
C ASP A 754 -6.63 37.55 28.24
N ASP A 755 -6.94 38.09 27.06
CA ASP A 755 -6.20 39.20 26.41
C ASP A 755 -4.77 38.86 25.97
N HIS A 756 -4.49 37.57 25.71
CA HIS A 756 -3.18 37.08 25.26
C HIS A 756 -3.22 36.39 23.89
N TRP A 757 -4.37 36.41 23.19
CA TRP A 757 -4.59 35.70 21.94
C TRP A 757 -4.28 34.19 22.01
N THR A 758 -4.46 33.56 23.17
CA THR A 758 -4.22 32.12 23.40
C THR A 758 -5.51 31.29 23.47
N GLY A 759 -6.67 31.90 23.25
CA GLY A 759 -7.98 31.25 23.30
C GLY A 759 -8.82 31.61 24.53
N GLY A 760 -8.32 32.46 25.44
CA GLY A 760 -9.07 32.98 26.57
C GLY A 760 -9.38 31.93 27.66
N THR A 761 -10.15 32.34 28.67
CA THR A 761 -10.50 31.51 29.83
C THR A 761 -11.95 31.00 29.82
N TRP A 762 -12.72 31.31 28.78
CA TRP A 762 -14.12 30.93 28.66
C TRP A 762 -14.33 29.80 27.65
N ILE A 763 -15.24 28.88 27.94
CA ILE A 763 -15.70 27.90 26.95
C ILE A 763 -16.65 28.61 26.01
N ALA A 764 -16.14 28.96 24.85
CA ALA A 764 -16.87 29.71 23.84
C ALA A 764 -16.35 29.35 22.44
N TRP A 765 -17.11 29.77 21.43
CA TRP A 765 -16.63 29.81 20.07
C TRP A 765 -16.96 31.14 19.41
N GLY A 766 -16.16 31.53 18.43
CA GLY A 766 -16.39 32.76 17.69
C GLY A 766 -15.76 32.78 16.30
N THR A 767 -16.44 33.44 15.37
CA THR A 767 -15.92 33.66 14.02
C THR A 767 -14.83 34.71 14.05
N ASP A 768 -13.64 34.31 13.62
CA ASP A 768 -12.42 35.11 13.65
C ASP A 768 -12.00 35.63 15.04
N ASN A 769 -12.58 35.06 16.11
CA ASN A 769 -12.31 35.45 17.47
C ASN A 769 -11.18 34.62 18.09
N ARG A 770 -10.00 35.23 18.22
CA ARG A 770 -8.82 34.62 18.86
C ARG A 770 -8.93 34.55 20.40
N GLU A 771 -9.91 35.18 21.04
CA GLU A 771 -10.14 35.07 22.49
C GLU A 771 -11.13 33.93 22.84
N THR A 772 -11.30 32.97 21.92
CA THR A 772 -12.09 31.77 22.15
C THR A 772 -11.26 30.51 21.89
N PRO A 773 -11.49 29.41 22.64
CA PRO A 773 -10.71 28.18 22.49
C PRO A 773 -11.02 27.44 21.18
N LEU A 774 -12.19 27.71 20.58
CA LEU A 774 -12.62 27.17 19.30
C LEU A 774 -13.02 28.31 18.37
N ARG A 775 -12.16 28.59 17.38
CA ARG A 775 -12.36 29.71 16.46
C ARG A 775 -12.86 29.22 15.10
N ARG A 776 -13.96 29.79 14.61
CA ARG A 776 -14.42 29.53 13.24
C ARG A 776 -13.68 30.47 12.28
N VAL A 777 -13.04 29.91 11.25
CA VAL A 777 -12.29 30.67 10.24
C VAL A 777 -13.01 30.54 8.90
N VAL A 778 -13.44 31.68 8.36
CA VAL A 778 -14.11 31.76 7.06
C VAL A 778 -13.15 32.39 6.07
N GLY A 779 -12.94 31.72 4.93
CA GLY A 779 -12.08 32.20 3.86
C GLY A 779 -12.69 31.99 2.48
N HIS A 780 -11.92 32.35 1.46
CA HIS A 780 -12.26 32.10 0.07
C HIS A 780 -11.08 31.43 -0.63
N SER A 781 -11.33 30.38 -1.38
CA SER A 781 -10.37 29.80 -2.32
C SER A 781 -10.86 30.01 -3.75
N THR A 782 -9.93 30.17 -4.68
CA THR A 782 -10.24 30.25 -6.11
C THR A 782 -9.85 28.93 -6.75
N ASP A 783 -10.77 28.27 -7.45
CA ASP A 783 -10.44 27.05 -8.16
C ASP A 783 -9.56 27.32 -9.39
N ARG A 784 -9.03 26.25 -9.99
CA ARG A 784 -8.21 26.30 -11.22
C ARG A 784 -8.95 26.88 -12.45
N HIS A 785 -10.25 27.17 -12.34
CA HIS A 785 -11.10 27.74 -13.37
C HIS A 785 -11.54 29.18 -13.04
N GLY A 786 -11.00 29.76 -11.95
CA GLY A 786 -11.27 31.13 -11.53
C GLY A 786 -12.52 31.30 -10.66
N HIS A 787 -13.22 30.23 -10.27
CA HIS A 787 -14.41 30.33 -9.42
C HIS A 787 -14.02 30.49 -7.95
N GLN A 788 -14.57 31.49 -7.29
CA GLN A 788 -14.43 31.65 -5.84
C GLN A 788 -15.37 30.69 -5.11
N ARG A 789 -14.80 29.89 -4.21
CA ARG A 789 -15.49 29.01 -3.29
C ARG A 789 -15.23 29.48 -1.87
N ARG A 790 -16.30 29.61 -1.08
CA ARG A 790 -16.19 29.84 0.36
C ARG A 790 -15.59 28.61 1.02
N THR A 791 -14.56 28.79 1.82
CA THR A 791 -13.93 27.75 2.63
C THR A 791 -14.19 28.02 4.09
N GLU A 792 -14.50 26.97 4.85
CA GLU A 792 -14.69 27.06 6.30
C GLU A 792 -13.83 26.01 6.98
N ARG A 793 -13.21 26.40 8.09
CA ARG A 793 -12.47 25.50 8.99
C ARG A 793 -12.60 25.97 10.42
N TRP A 794 -12.36 25.08 11.36
CA TRP A 794 -12.41 25.37 12.79
C TRP A 794 -11.02 25.19 13.40
N GLU A 795 -10.58 26.17 14.16
CA GLU A 795 -9.26 26.23 14.79
C GLU A 795 -9.40 25.94 16.28
N VAL A 796 -8.77 24.85 16.74
CA VAL A 796 -8.65 24.53 18.16
C VAL A 796 -7.41 25.20 18.71
N ARG A 797 -7.59 26.20 19.57
CA ARG A 797 -6.52 27.08 20.07
C ARG A 797 -5.98 26.65 21.44
N CYS A 798 -6.82 25.98 22.21
CA CYS A 798 -6.50 25.37 23.50
C CYS A 798 -5.68 24.06 23.35
N LEU A 799 -4.59 24.14 22.60
CA LEU A 799 -3.72 23.01 22.24
C LEU A 799 -2.26 23.44 22.28
N ASP A 800 -1.40 22.64 22.90
CA ASP A 800 0.06 22.83 22.93
C ASP A 800 0.85 21.52 22.73
N ALA A 801 2.17 21.62 22.59
CA ALA A 801 3.02 20.50 22.21
C ALA A 801 3.32 19.48 23.32
N MET A 802 2.87 19.72 24.56
CA MET A 802 3.00 18.80 25.69
C MET A 802 2.06 17.59 25.57
N GLY A 803 0.99 17.75 24.77
CA GLY A 803 0.02 16.72 24.46
C GLY A 803 0.57 15.61 23.57
N ASN A 804 0.09 14.39 23.81
CA ASN A 804 0.09 13.39 22.75
C ASN A 804 -0.99 13.81 21.73
N MET A 805 -0.55 14.22 20.54
CA MET A 805 -1.45 14.78 19.52
C MET A 805 -2.43 13.75 18.95
N TYR A 806 -2.11 12.45 19.01
CA TYR A 806 -3.07 11.41 18.67
C TYR A 806 -4.21 11.35 19.69
N LEU A 807 -3.90 11.42 20.98
CA LEU A 807 -4.92 11.44 22.04
C LEU A 807 -5.72 12.74 22.04
N ALA A 808 -5.05 13.87 21.83
CA ALA A 808 -5.70 15.19 21.73
C ALA A 808 -6.75 15.22 20.62
N LEU A 809 -6.37 14.85 19.39
CA LEU A 809 -7.32 14.79 18.28
C LEU A 809 -8.34 13.67 18.45
N ALA A 810 -8.01 12.55 19.09
CA ALA A 810 -8.97 11.49 19.38
C ALA A 810 -10.06 11.96 20.35
N ALA A 811 -9.69 12.77 21.36
CA ALA A 811 -10.65 13.34 22.29
C ALA A 811 -11.61 14.31 21.58
N ILE A 812 -11.08 15.16 20.69
CA ILE A 812 -11.87 16.11 19.89
C ILE A 812 -12.80 15.36 18.91
N MET A 813 -12.26 14.43 18.10
CA MET A 813 -13.05 13.67 17.13
C MET A 813 -14.09 12.77 17.82
N GLY A 814 -13.72 12.14 18.93
CA GLY A 814 -14.61 11.27 19.69
C GLY A 814 -15.78 12.03 20.32
N ALA A 815 -15.51 13.19 20.92
CA ALA A 815 -16.56 14.08 21.43
C ALA A 815 -17.45 14.60 20.31
N GLY A 816 -16.86 15.07 19.21
CA GLY A 816 -17.63 15.57 18.07
C GLY A 816 -18.53 14.49 17.45
N MET A 817 -18.01 13.27 17.29
CA MET A 817 -18.80 12.14 16.80
C MET A 817 -19.95 11.77 17.75
N ALA A 818 -19.76 11.86 19.07
CA ALA A 818 -20.86 11.70 20.02
C ALA A 818 -21.95 12.76 19.80
N GLY A 819 -21.55 14.00 19.50
CA GLY A 819 -22.49 15.06 19.12
C GLY A 819 -23.31 14.75 17.88
N LEU A 820 -22.68 14.19 16.85
CA LEU A 820 -23.38 13.72 15.64
C LEU A 820 -24.42 12.66 15.98
N GLN A 821 -24.05 11.68 16.81
CA GLN A 821 -24.93 10.57 17.21
C GLN A 821 -26.11 11.03 18.08
N GLU A 822 -25.89 12.04 18.91
CA GLU A 822 -26.90 12.65 19.78
C GLU A 822 -27.76 13.70 19.07
N GLU A 823 -27.43 14.05 17.81
CA GLU A 823 -27.99 15.21 17.09
C GLU A 823 -27.96 16.49 17.95
N ARG A 824 -26.84 16.69 18.65
CA ARG A 824 -26.74 17.72 19.70
C ARG A 824 -26.96 19.12 19.11
N LYS A 825 -27.81 19.91 19.77
CA LYS A 825 -28.06 21.30 19.35
C LYS A 825 -26.95 22.22 19.84
N MET A 826 -26.43 23.05 18.94
CA MET A 826 -25.52 24.14 19.30
C MET A 826 -26.27 25.19 20.12
N VAL A 827 -26.00 25.24 21.42
CA VAL A 827 -26.59 26.21 22.35
C VAL A 827 -25.78 27.50 22.44
N LEU A 828 -24.45 27.41 22.28
CA LEU A 828 -23.57 28.59 22.28
C LEU A 828 -23.73 29.36 20.97
N ARG A 829 -23.88 30.68 21.07
CA ARG A 829 -23.94 31.57 19.90
C ARG A 829 -22.55 32.00 19.48
N ASP A 830 -22.43 32.44 18.23
CA ASP A 830 -21.20 32.98 17.65
C ASP A 830 -20.75 34.22 18.43
N CYS A 831 -19.67 34.10 19.21
CA CYS A 831 -19.15 35.19 20.03
C CYS A 831 -18.14 36.02 19.25
N LEU A 832 -18.55 37.20 18.78
CA LEU A 832 -17.68 38.13 18.06
C LEU A 832 -16.91 39.08 18.97
N LEU A 833 -17.29 39.16 20.25
CA LEU A 833 -16.66 39.99 21.28
C LEU A 833 -15.64 39.18 22.08
N ASN A 834 -14.71 39.85 22.76
CA ASN A 834 -13.84 39.20 23.72
C ASN A 834 -14.67 38.79 24.95
N PRO A 835 -14.80 37.47 25.26
CA PRO A 835 -15.65 37.02 26.37
C PRO A 835 -15.24 37.57 27.74
N SER A 836 -13.96 37.89 27.95
CA SER A 836 -13.47 38.45 29.21
C SER A 836 -13.95 39.88 29.50
N LYS A 837 -14.40 40.60 28.45
CA LYS A 837 -14.89 41.98 28.54
C LYS A 837 -16.41 42.10 28.52
N MET A 838 -17.11 40.99 28.38
CA MET A 838 -18.57 40.95 28.31
C MET A 838 -19.19 41.04 29.70
N SER A 839 -20.35 41.70 29.80
CA SER A 839 -21.16 41.67 31.03
C SER A 839 -21.77 40.28 31.26
N PRO A 840 -22.19 39.95 32.49
CA PRO A 840 -22.88 38.70 32.79
C PRO A 840 -24.11 38.44 31.90
N GLU A 841 -24.86 39.50 31.57
CA GLU A 841 -26.03 39.41 30.68
C GLU A 841 -25.60 39.05 29.26
N GLN A 842 -24.56 39.70 28.74
CA GLN A 842 -24.02 39.42 27.41
C GLN A 842 -23.48 37.98 27.31
N LEU A 843 -22.81 37.49 28.35
CA LEU A 843 -22.32 36.11 28.41
C LEU A 843 -23.48 35.10 28.36
N SER A 844 -24.51 35.33 29.17
CA SER A 844 -25.72 34.50 29.18
C SER A 844 -26.46 34.53 27.84
N GLU A 845 -26.57 35.68 27.18
CA GLU A 845 -27.16 35.80 25.84
C GLU A 845 -26.44 34.96 24.77
N HIS A 846 -25.15 34.69 24.96
CA HIS A 846 -24.33 33.85 24.08
C HIS A 846 -24.26 32.39 24.54
N GLY A 847 -24.89 32.05 25.68
CA GLY A 847 -24.80 30.72 26.29
C GLY A 847 -23.42 30.39 26.87
N ILE A 848 -22.61 31.41 27.17
CA ILE A 848 -21.27 31.27 27.73
C ILE A 848 -21.39 31.31 29.25
N GLU A 849 -21.35 30.14 29.87
CA GLU A 849 -21.52 29.99 31.33
C GLU A 849 -20.31 29.34 32.01
N GLU A 850 -19.55 28.55 31.25
CA GLU A 850 -18.46 27.74 31.78
C GLU A 850 -17.07 28.32 31.46
N ARG A 851 -16.14 28.13 32.40
CA ARG A 851 -14.73 28.47 32.23
C ARG A 851 -13.93 27.27 31.73
N MET A 852 -12.81 27.52 31.09
CA MET A 852 -11.75 26.54 30.86
C MET A 852 -11.22 26.03 32.22
N PRO A 853 -10.63 24.82 32.30
CA PRO A 853 -9.92 24.40 33.50
C PRO A 853 -8.78 25.37 33.80
N LYS A 854 -8.60 25.74 35.07
CA LYS A 854 -7.54 26.68 35.47
C LYS A 854 -6.16 26.03 35.65
N ASP A 855 -6.14 24.71 35.79
CA ASP A 855 -4.96 23.92 36.06
C ASP A 855 -5.14 22.48 35.59
N GLN A 856 -4.06 21.69 35.66
CA GLN A 856 -4.04 20.30 35.22
C GLN A 856 -5.03 19.43 36.04
N ASN A 857 -5.18 19.71 37.33
CA ASN A 857 -6.01 18.90 38.22
C ASN A 857 -7.50 19.01 37.85
N GLU A 858 -8.00 20.21 37.59
CA GLU A 858 -9.38 20.41 37.14
C GLU A 858 -9.67 19.70 35.82
N ALA A 859 -8.72 19.71 34.88
CA ALA A 859 -8.90 19.02 33.60
C ALA A 859 -8.89 17.49 33.77
N LEU A 860 -8.02 16.95 34.62
CA LEU A 860 -7.99 15.51 34.93
C LEU A 860 -9.23 15.06 35.70
N GLU A 861 -9.78 15.90 36.59
CA GLU A 861 -11.05 15.64 37.27
C GLU A 861 -12.23 15.65 36.28
N ALA A 862 -12.28 16.64 35.39
CA ALA A 862 -13.27 16.71 34.32
C ALA A 862 -13.18 15.50 33.37
N LEU A 863 -11.97 15.06 33.01
CA LEU A 863 -11.75 13.83 32.24
C LEU A 863 -12.25 12.61 33.02
N SER A 864 -11.93 12.50 34.31
CA SER A 864 -12.35 11.39 35.16
C SER A 864 -13.87 11.28 35.26
N GLY A 865 -14.59 12.41 35.29
CA GLY A 865 -16.06 12.44 35.30
C GLY A 865 -16.72 12.30 33.92
N SER A 866 -15.95 12.37 32.82
CA SER A 866 -16.50 12.46 31.47
C SER A 866 -16.91 11.08 30.93
N LYS A 867 -18.21 10.81 30.92
CA LYS A 867 -18.78 9.63 30.26
C LYS A 867 -18.45 9.59 28.77
N THR A 868 -18.52 10.73 28.10
CA THR A 868 -18.23 10.83 26.66
C THR A 868 -16.81 10.42 26.34
N LEU A 869 -15.82 10.97 27.06
CA LEU A 869 -14.41 10.64 26.79
C LEU A 869 -14.04 9.23 27.27
N ARG A 870 -14.64 8.75 28.36
CA ARG A 870 -14.50 7.33 28.79
C ARG A 870 -15.06 6.37 27.76
N ASN A 871 -16.18 6.69 27.09
CA ASN A 871 -16.70 5.88 25.99
C ASN A 871 -15.78 5.89 24.75
N VAL A 872 -15.00 6.96 24.55
CA VAL A 872 -14.06 7.08 23.42
C VAL A 872 -12.80 6.24 23.67
N PHE A 873 -12.19 6.37 24.85
CA PHE A 873 -10.88 5.77 25.15
C PHE A 873 -10.97 4.45 25.92
N GLY A 874 -12.10 4.17 26.58
CA GLY A 874 -12.24 3.10 27.57
C GLY A 874 -11.73 3.51 28.95
N ASP A 875 -12.36 2.98 30.00
CA ASP A 875 -12.06 3.35 31.39
C ASP A 875 -10.60 3.12 31.77
N THR A 876 -10.04 1.95 31.42
CA THR A 876 -8.66 1.61 31.74
C THR A 876 -7.66 2.57 31.09
N CYS A 877 -7.88 2.98 29.84
CA CYS A 877 -6.99 3.93 29.17
C CYS A 877 -7.05 5.31 29.85
N VAL A 878 -8.25 5.77 30.20
CA VAL A 878 -8.44 7.05 30.91
C VAL A 878 -7.78 7.01 32.28
N ASP A 879 -8.02 5.97 33.07
CA ASP A 879 -7.48 5.84 34.41
C ASP A 879 -5.94 5.76 34.38
N ASN A 880 -5.36 4.96 33.48
CA ASN A 880 -3.91 4.89 33.30
C ASN A 880 -3.32 6.22 32.83
N TYR A 881 -3.98 6.93 31.91
CA TYR A 881 -3.55 8.25 31.46
C TYR A 881 -3.53 9.26 32.61
N ILE A 882 -4.58 9.29 33.45
CA ILE A 882 -4.65 10.14 34.64
C ILE A 882 -3.52 9.81 35.61
N ILE A 883 -3.25 8.53 35.88
CA ILE A 883 -2.15 8.10 36.76
C ILE A 883 -0.80 8.60 36.23
N VAL A 884 -0.54 8.42 34.93
CA VAL A 884 0.71 8.85 34.30
C VAL A 884 0.88 10.37 34.36
N ARG A 885 -0.18 11.15 34.06
CA ARG A 885 -0.13 12.61 34.12
C ARG A 885 0.01 13.17 35.53
N LYS A 886 -0.60 12.52 36.54
CA LYS A 886 -0.38 12.87 37.95
C LYS A 886 1.06 12.62 38.37
N ALA A 887 1.63 11.46 38.01
CA ALA A 887 3.02 11.15 38.33
C ALA A 887 4.01 12.11 37.64
N GLU A 888 3.74 12.53 36.39
CA GLU A 888 4.50 13.58 35.71
C GLU A 888 4.40 14.91 36.48
N GLY A 889 3.19 15.33 36.85
CA GLY A 889 2.95 16.56 37.61
C GLY A 889 3.64 16.58 38.97
N GLU A 890 3.57 15.48 39.73
CA GLU A 890 4.26 15.31 41.01
C GLU A 890 5.77 15.46 40.87
N LYS A 891 6.34 14.84 39.83
CA LYS A 891 7.77 14.92 39.53
C LYS A 891 8.20 16.35 39.18
N LEU A 892 7.43 17.03 38.33
CA LEU A 892 7.73 18.40 37.92
C LEU A 892 7.59 19.36 39.11
N ALA A 893 6.56 19.19 39.94
CA ALA A 893 6.36 19.99 41.14
C ALA A 893 7.48 19.84 42.19
N ALA A 894 8.19 18.71 42.18
CA ALA A 894 9.35 18.49 43.06
C ALA A 894 10.64 19.21 42.61
N MET A 895 10.66 19.76 41.40
CA MET A 895 11.80 20.53 40.87
C MET A 895 11.70 22.01 41.25
N THR A 896 12.83 22.72 41.26
CA THR A 896 12.81 24.19 41.30
C THR A 896 12.17 24.74 40.02
N GLU A 897 11.64 25.96 40.05
CA GLU A 897 11.02 26.57 38.86
C GLU A 897 11.98 26.60 37.66
N GLU A 898 13.23 27.01 37.89
CA GLU A 898 14.28 27.05 36.87
C GLU A 898 14.65 25.63 36.39
N GLY A 899 14.84 24.68 37.31
CA GLY A 899 15.17 23.30 36.97
C GLY A 899 14.08 22.62 36.15
N ARG A 900 12.81 22.86 36.51
CA ARG A 900 11.63 22.39 35.77
C ARG A 900 11.56 22.98 34.37
N ARG A 901 11.73 24.30 34.25
CA ARG A 901 11.73 25.00 32.96
C ARG A 901 12.82 24.44 32.05
N THR A 902 14.05 24.31 32.56
CA THR A 902 15.16 23.69 31.83
C THR A 902 14.83 22.25 31.43
N TRP A 903 14.30 21.43 32.34
CA TRP A 903 13.93 20.04 32.07
C TRP A 903 12.93 19.92 30.92
N LEU A 904 11.94 20.82 30.88
CA LEU A 904 10.92 20.88 29.84
C LEU A 904 11.47 21.42 28.51
N ILE A 905 12.26 22.50 28.53
CA ILE A 905 12.93 23.05 27.33
C ILE A 905 13.77 21.99 26.61
N GLU A 906 14.41 21.10 27.36
CA GLU A 906 15.27 20.07 26.79
C GLU A 906 14.51 18.92 26.12
N ARG A 907 13.23 18.74 26.47
CA ARG A 907 12.41 17.59 26.06
C ARG A 907 11.31 17.94 25.07
N TYR A 908 10.76 19.14 25.16
CA TYR A 908 9.61 19.56 24.36
C TYR A 908 9.97 20.48 23.24
#